data_AF-A0A2G7FWP8-F1
#
_entry.id   AF-A0A2G7FWP8-F1
#
_cell.length_a   1.000
_cell.length_b   1.000
_cell.length_c   1.000
_cell.angle_alpha   90.00
_cell.angle_beta   90.00
_cell.angle_gamma   90.00
#
_symmetry.space_group_name_H-M   'P 1'
#
loop_
_entity.id
_entity.type
_entity.pdbx_description
1 polymer ?
#
loop_
_entity_poly.entity_id
_entity_poly.type
_entity_poly.pdbx_seq_one_letter_code
_entity_poly.pdbx_strand_id
1 'polypeptide(L)'
;MADETAAEGEAAIDEAGATATEQLPDVSTLEGLTCNKFGNIVNADGVPVGELIEGDPRILCRGGFQLDDQGQFWNNRGKDGWVQDANGRRVGKIVDGDPKKLIGRAVDDDGDVVDKRGNLLGHAEPWEEPDEPEPEKADLSMLEGYRSNKYGNIMGSSGVPIARVVEGNLKAVAGRPVDREGNIWGDTGEVIGRVEIIPESERETRGPFSGFRDLQVNQEGFIDDADSVIVGRVKDGDLSNLRGLTVDEQGNIIDEYGDVKGHAERYDPPEEQVEEEDLSSLEGKTVNKLGNIVDTHGTVFGRVASGYIKHLAGKKVDARGQIWSDSGKVIGQAELIPDNEKERPEGPFFGLEGLVLTKDGMVIDPEQKIVGRLVEGDPQRLAGRAVDEDGELLDKAGNVIGRAEPWTQEEKQRDVNPMAGHKVNREGEVRDEDGNLIGKLTDGNLQQLIGKEIDDNGYVVDNDGNKIGECTLLENLPEEEEEPEPEPELSPEELEKQEKEKQDRDLAKRMCAILQQTLDSVQPICKQIMQNIEKANQTPKDELDEEELVKTVKPLIEEAASMLQECKGALRALDPTGEVAATAKARDAAHEATPEQYSLANLLKELTQTVVETIDQGRRLIADMPHAKKQLNPLWALLSEPLFQIIAAVGLLLTGVLGLVSNLLDGLGLGGLVRGLLGSLGIDKVLEGFGLGTLTDALGLGGSK
;
A
#
# COMPACT_ATOMS: atom_id res chain seq x y z
N MET A 1 21.43 3.09 -80.61
CA MET A 1 21.63 4.27 -79.75
C MET A 1 21.76 3.69 -78.35
N ALA A 2 22.96 3.26 -77.97
CA ALA A 2 24.00 4.13 -77.41
C ALA A 2 23.41 4.92 -76.24
N ASP A 3 23.64 4.42 -75.03
CA ASP A 3 23.94 5.33 -73.94
C ASP A 3 25.20 4.79 -73.26
N GLU A 4 26.25 5.56 -73.45
CA GLU A 4 27.64 5.29 -73.11
C GLU A 4 27.98 6.16 -71.91
N THR A 5 28.70 5.58 -70.94
CA THR A 5 29.77 6.23 -70.14
C THR A 5 29.33 7.29 -69.12
N ALA A 6 29.95 7.47 -67.95
CA ALA A 6 31.20 7.07 -67.30
C ALA A 6 30.94 7.26 -65.78
N ALA A 7 31.33 6.37 -64.85
CA ALA A 7 32.66 6.07 -64.33
C ALA A 7 33.33 7.21 -63.50
N GLU A 8 33.48 6.90 -62.21
CA GLU A 8 34.60 7.19 -61.26
C GLU A 8 34.51 8.26 -60.16
N GLY A 9 34.82 7.80 -58.93
CA GLY A 9 35.35 8.53 -57.76
C GLY A 9 34.35 8.71 -56.60
N GLU A 10 34.53 8.28 -55.35
CA GLU A 10 35.68 7.80 -54.57
C GLU A 10 35.18 6.97 -53.35
N ALA A 11 36.07 6.16 -52.77
CA ALA A 11 35.82 5.13 -51.76
C ALA A 11 35.79 5.64 -50.31
N ALA A 12 35.02 4.97 -49.44
CA ALA A 12 35.43 4.57 -48.09
C ALA A 12 34.39 3.63 -47.44
N ILE A 13 34.88 2.45 -47.06
CA ILE A 13 34.43 1.47 -46.05
C ILE A 13 33.13 1.74 -45.25
N ASP A 14 32.23 0.75 -45.20
CA ASP A 14 31.56 0.38 -43.95
C ASP A 14 31.35 -1.15 -43.91
N GLU A 15 31.79 -1.73 -42.80
CA GLU A 15 31.90 -3.16 -42.54
C GLU A 15 30.54 -3.84 -42.41
N ALA A 16 30.49 -5.04 -42.98
CA ALA A 16 29.37 -5.94 -42.91
C ALA A 16 29.26 -6.62 -41.54
N GLY A 17 28.02 -6.77 -41.08
CA GLY A 17 27.58 -7.94 -40.33
C GLY A 17 27.95 -7.99 -38.85
N ALA A 18 27.18 -7.29 -38.00
CA ALA A 18 27.13 -7.62 -36.58
C ALA A 18 26.33 -8.92 -36.39
N THR A 19 27.09 -10.00 -36.19
CA THR A 19 26.65 -11.32 -35.73
C THR A 19 25.95 -11.22 -34.39
N ALA A 20 24.75 -11.80 -34.29
CA ALA A 20 24.15 -12.15 -33.02
C ALA A 20 25.11 -13.09 -32.28
N THR A 21 25.66 -12.64 -31.16
CA THR A 21 26.29 -13.52 -30.18
C THR A 21 25.18 -14.34 -29.53
N GLU A 22 24.95 -15.55 -30.04
CA GLU A 22 24.27 -16.61 -29.29
C GLU A 22 24.97 -16.73 -27.94
N GLN A 23 24.29 -16.32 -26.86
CA GLN A 23 24.71 -16.64 -25.52
C GLN A 23 24.69 -18.16 -25.39
N LEU A 24 25.89 -18.75 -25.37
CA LEU A 24 26.04 -20.17 -25.08
C LEU A 24 25.48 -20.44 -23.69
N PRO A 25 24.70 -21.52 -23.50
CA PRO A 25 24.19 -21.89 -22.19
C PRO A 25 25.35 -22.09 -21.20
N ASP A 26 25.09 -21.78 -19.93
CA ASP A 26 26.07 -21.88 -18.87
C ASP A 26 26.59 -23.32 -18.73
N VAL A 27 27.88 -23.48 -18.38
CA VAL A 27 28.54 -24.79 -18.28
C VAL A 27 27.87 -25.69 -17.23
N SER A 28 27.21 -25.10 -16.23
CA SER A 28 26.38 -25.82 -15.24
C SER A 28 25.26 -26.65 -15.87
N THR A 29 24.77 -26.27 -17.06
CA THR A 29 23.75 -27.05 -17.81
C THR A 29 24.26 -28.40 -18.32
N LEU A 30 25.58 -28.64 -18.27
CA LEU A 30 26.23 -29.87 -18.71
C LEU A 30 26.53 -30.83 -17.55
N GLU A 31 26.16 -30.49 -16.31
CA GLU A 31 26.35 -31.32 -15.13
C GLU A 31 25.68 -32.70 -15.31
N GLY A 32 26.36 -33.76 -14.87
CA GLY A 32 25.89 -35.14 -14.95
C GLY A 32 26.06 -35.80 -16.33
N LEU A 33 26.43 -35.04 -17.37
CA LEU A 33 26.62 -35.54 -18.73
C LEU A 33 27.98 -36.20 -18.92
N THR A 34 28.11 -37.02 -19.98
CA THR A 34 29.31 -37.85 -20.22
C THR A 34 29.97 -37.54 -21.55
N CYS A 35 31.29 -37.76 -21.64
CA CYS A 35 32.04 -37.56 -22.89
C CYS A 35 32.05 -38.84 -23.75
N ASN A 36 31.77 -38.70 -25.04
CA ASN A 36 31.90 -39.78 -26.01
C ASN A 36 33.37 -39.96 -26.49
N LYS A 37 33.65 -41.01 -27.26
CA LYS A 37 35.01 -41.35 -27.74
C LYS A 37 35.62 -40.33 -28.73
N PHE A 38 34.84 -39.36 -29.18
CA PHE A 38 35.23 -38.32 -30.14
C PHE A 38 35.45 -36.96 -29.47
N GLY A 39 35.18 -36.84 -28.17
CA GLY A 39 35.37 -35.59 -27.42
C GLY A 39 34.12 -34.74 -27.30
N ASN A 40 32.93 -35.27 -27.65
CA ASN A 40 31.68 -34.54 -27.43
C ASN A 40 31.03 -34.95 -26.12
N ILE A 41 30.48 -33.97 -25.41
CA ILE A 41 29.60 -34.16 -24.27
C ILE A 41 28.23 -34.54 -24.79
N VAL A 42 27.68 -35.66 -24.34
CA VAL A 42 26.42 -36.19 -24.84
C VAL A 42 25.37 -36.26 -23.74
N ASN A 43 24.13 -35.94 -24.11
CA ASN A 43 22.96 -36.14 -23.26
C ASN A 43 22.56 -37.63 -23.18
N ALA A 44 21.50 -37.95 -22.42
CA ALA A 44 21.03 -39.32 -22.23
C ALA A 44 20.67 -40.06 -23.53
N ASP A 45 20.26 -39.31 -24.57
CA ASP A 45 19.93 -39.83 -25.90
C ASP A 45 21.16 -40.01 -26.82
N GLY A 46 22.36 -39.65 -26.33
CA GLY A 46 23.62 -39.74 -27.09
C GLY A 46 23.84 -38.58 -28.06
N VAL A 47 23.04 -37.52 -27.97
CA VAL A 47 23.15 -36.32 -28.82
C VAL A 47 24.25 -35.41 -28.27
N PRO A 48 25.20 -34.94 -29.10
CA PRO A 48 26.23 -33.98 -28.70
C PRO A 48 25.61 -32.63 -28.27
N VAL A 49 25.90 -32.19 -27.05
CA VAL A 49 25.44 -30.91 -26.48
C VAL A 49 26.60 -30.04 -25.96
N GLY A 50 27.83 -30.55 -26.03
CA GLY A 50 29.03 -29.79 -25.71
C GLY A 50 30.28 -30.46 -26.27
N GLU A 51 31.44 -29.80 -26.12
CA GLU A 51 32.73 -30.32 -26.58
C GLU A 51 33.77 -30.27 -25.45
N LEU A 52 34.60 -31.31 -25.40
CA LEU A 52 35.71 -31.41 -24.46
C LEU A 52 36.82 -30.45 -24.90
N ILE A 53 37.06 -29.42 -24.09
CA ILE A 53 38.11 -28.43 -24.35
C ILE A 53 39.50 -28.98 -23.95
N GLU A 54 39.59 -29.72 -22.85
CA GLU A 54 40.84 -30.28 -22.33
C GLU A 54 40.66 -31.71 -21.77
N GLY A 55 41.55 -32.63 -22.14
CA GLY A 55 41.54 -34.04 -21.69
C GLY A 55 41.59 -35.07 -22.83
N ASP A 56 41.70 -36.37 -22.51
CA ASP A 56 41.65 -37.46 -23.50
C ASP A 56 40.23 -38.07 -23.56
N PRO A 57 39.48 -37.86 -24.67
CA PRO A 57 38.12 -38.37 -24.82
C PRO A 57 37.99 -39.88 -24.67
N ARG A 58 39.03 -40.65 -25.04
CA ARG A 58 38.99 -42.10 -24.96
C ARG A 58 39.10 -42.58 -23.52
N ILE A 59 39.83 -41.85 -22.68
CA ILE A 59 39.95 -42.15 -21.26
C ILE A 59 38.64 -41.80 -20.55
N LEU A 60 38.06 -40.64 -20.86
CA LEU A 60 36.80 -40.18 -20.26
C LEU A 60 35.62 -41.07 -20.63
N CYS A 61 35.47 -41.38 -21.92
CA CYS A 61 34.40 -42.26 -22.42
C CYS A 61 34.52 -43.69 -21.87
N ARG A 62 35.74 -44.23 -21.76
CA ARG A 62 35.95 -45.58 -21.21
C ARG A 62 35.76 -45.63 -19.68
N GLY A 63 36.00 -44.51 -19.00
CA GLY A 63 35.82 -44.37 -17.55
C GLY A 63 34.37 -44.11 -17.13
N GLY A 64 33.50 -43.66 -18.05
CA GLY A 64 32.11 -43.32 -17.76
C GLY A 64 31.97 -42.14 -16.80
N PHE A 65 32.92 -41.20 -16.82
CA PHE A 65 32.93 -40.06 -15.90
C PHE A 65 31.86 -39.03 -16.30
N GLN A 66 31.25 -38.42 -15.29
CA GLN A 66 30.25 -37.37 -15.43
C GLN A 66 30.87 -36.00 -15.13
N LEU A 67 30.33 -34.98 -15.78
CA LEU A 67 30.63 -33.57 -15.52
C LEU A 67 30.03 -33.11 -14.19
N ASP A 68 30.71 -32.20 -13.49
CA ASP A 68 30.14 -31.42 -12.39
C ASP A 68 29.53 -30.10 -12.89
N ASP A 69 28.95 -29.32 -11.97
CA ASP A 69 28.38 -27.99 -12.20
C ASP A 69 29.41 -26.93 -12.66
N GLN A 70 30.70 -27.25 -12.58
CA GLN A 70 31.82 -26.39 -13.01
C GLN A 70 32.48 -26.87 -14.31
N GLY A 71 31.94 -27.89 -14.98
CA GLY A 71 32.44 -28.37 -16.27
C GLY A 71 33.68 -29.28 -16.19
N GLN A 72 33.93 -29.92 -15.05
CA GLN A 72 35.11 -30.75 -14.80
C GLN A 72 34.75 -32.23 -14.67
N PHE A 73 35.62 -33.10 -15.19
CA PHE A 73 35.48 -34.55 -15.06
C PHE A 73 36.27 -35.09 -13.87
N TRP A 74 35.56 -35.61 -12.87
CA TRP A 74 36.18 -36.30 -11.75
C TRP A 74 36.21 -37.80 -11.97
N ASN A 75 37.34 -38.43 -11.61
CA ASN A 75 37.34 -39.86 -11.43
C ASN A 75 36.76 -40.19 -10.05
N ASN A 76 35.74 -41.05 -9.97
CA ASN A 76 35.32 -41.69 -8.71
C ASN A 76 36.37 -42.71 -8.19
N ARG A 77 37.65 -42.43 -8.42
CA ARG A 77 38.81 -43.13 -7.86
C ARG A 77 39.56 -42.12 -7.00
N GLY A 78 39.20 -42.09 -5.72
CA GLY A 78 39.87 -41.30 -4.70
C GLY A 78 41.39 -41.36 -4.86
N LYS A 79 41.98 -40.20 -5.13
CA LYS A 79 43.41 -40.05 -5.38
C LYS A 79 44.15 -39.33 -4.26
N ASP A 80 43.47 -39.02 -3.16
CA ASP A 80 43.98 -38.01 -2.24
C ASP A 80 44.40 -38.58 -0.89
N GLY A 81 44.54 -39.91 -0.80
CA GLY A 81 45.02 -40.57 0.41
C GLY A 81 44.11 -40.36 1.62
N TRP A 82 42.80 -40.16 1.44
CA TRP A 82 41.88 -40.04 2.56
C TRP A 82 41.42 -41.41 3.07
N VAL A 83 41.40 -41.56 4.38
CA VAL A 83 40.81 -42.69 5.12
C VAL A 83 39.39 -42.29 5.51
N GLN A 84 38.44 -43.17 5.24
CA GLN A 84 37.02 -42.94 5.51
C GLN A 84 36.48 -43.96 6.51
N ASP A 85 35.56 -43.53 7.37
CA ASP A 85 34.80 -44.43 8.25
C ASP A 85 33.72 -45.21 7.48
N ALA A 86 33.03 -46.13 8.16
CA ALA A 86 31.97 -46.96 7.56
C ALA A 86 30.77 -46.15 7.01
N ASN A 87 30.65 -44.86 7.38
CA ASN A 87 29.61 -43.96 6.91
C ASN A 87 30.11 -43.02 5.79
N GLY A 88 31.34 -43.20 5.31
CA GLY A 88 31.93 -42.41 4.23
C GLY A 88 32.53 -41.07 4.67
N ARG A 89 32.63 -40.79 5.99
CA ARG A 89 33.23 -39.55 6.50
C ARG A 89 34.74 -39.65 6.52
N ARG A 90 35.45 -38.57 6.15
CA ARG A 90 36.92 -38.52 6.20
C ARG A 90 37.36 -38.44 7.67
N VAL A 91 38.18 -39.40 8.09
CA VAL A 91 38.65 -39.52 9.49
C VAL A 91 40.17 -39.55 9.60
N GLY A 92 40.88 -39.66 8.47
CA GLY A 92 42.33 -39.67 8.46
C GLY A 92 42.91 -39.45 7.08
N LYS A 93 44.22 -39.23 7.02
CA LYS A 93 44.96 -39.03 5.78
C LYS A 93 46.22 -39.89 5.76
N ILE A 94 46.42 -40.65 4.69
CA ILE A 94 47.64 -41.40 4.37
C ILE A 94 48.79 -40.40 4.27
N VAL A 95 49.75 -40.52 5.18
CA VAL A 95 50.99 -39.73 5.22
C VAL A 95 52.19 -40.54 4.75
N ASP A 96 52.10 -41.87 4.76
CA ASP A 96 53.14 -42.77 4.26
C ASP A 96 52.56 -43.92 3.43
N GLY A 97 53.25 -44.29 2.35
CA GLY A 97 52.81 -45.29 1.35
C GLY A 97 52.11 -44.70 0.11
N ASP A 98 52.04 -45.47 -0.97
CA ASP A 98 51.41 -45.06 -2.24
C ASP A 98 49.88 -45.20 -2.14
N PRO A 99 49.10 -44.09 -2.09
CA PRO A 99 47.66 -44.12 -1.85
C PRO A 99 46.91 -45.03 -2.81
N LYS A 100 47.39 -45.16 -4.06
CA LYS A 100 46.76 -45.99 -5.09
C LYS A 100 46.83 -47.49 -4.79
N LYS A 101 47.81 -47.93 -3.99
CA LYS A 101 48.03 -49.33 -3.62
C LYS A 101 47.36 -49.71 -2.30
N LEU A 102 46.92 -48.71 -1.54
CA LEU A 102 46.29 -48.84 -0.23
C LEU A 102 44.75 -48.81 -0.30
N ILE A 103 44.19 -48.44 -1.46
CA ILE A 103 42.74 -48.42 -1.71
C ILE A 103 42.10 -49.78 -1.38
N GLY A 104 41.06 -49.76 -0.53
CA GLY A 104 40.29 -50.94 -0.14
C GLY A 104 40.93 -51.79 0.95
N ARG A 105 42.01 -51.32 1.59
CA ARG A 105 42.60 -51.95 2.77
C ARG A 105 42.11 -51.27 4.05
N ALA A 106 41.96 -52.06 5.11
CA ALA A 106 41.62 -51.53 6.42
C ALA A 106 42.85 -50.84 7.03
N VAL A 107 42.59 -49.75 7.75
CA VAL A 107 43.53 -49.07 8.63
C VAL A 107 43.23 -49.55 10.04
N ASP A 108 44.25 -49.89 10.82
CA ASP A 108 44.06 -50.28 12.22
C ASP A 108 44.01 -49.07 13.16
N ASP A 109 43.83 -49.35 14.46
CA ASP A 109 43.66 -48.32 15.49
C ASP A 109 44.92 -47.45 15.68
N ASP A 110 46.09 -47.93 15.23
CA ASP A 110 47.36 -47.21 15.27
C ASP A 110 47.62 -46.40 13.98
N GLY A 111 46.72 -46.46 13.00
CA GLY A 111 46.85 -45.76 11.73
C GLY A 111 47.61 -46.56 10.66
N ASP A 112 48.00 -47.80 10.92
CA ASP A 112 48.79 -48.61 9.99
C ASP A 112 47.92 -49.32 8.95
N VAL A 113 48.40 -49.37 7.71
CA VAL A 113 47.77 -50.09 6.59
C VAL A 113 48.60 -51.33 6.28
N VAL A 114 48.06 -52.51 6.57
CA VAL A 114 48.79 -53.79 6.39
C VAL A 114 48.25 -54.64 5.23
N ASP A 115 49.07 -55.56 4.74
CA ASP A 115 48.63 -56.61 3.81
C ASP A 115 47.96 -57.81 4.49
N LYS A 116 47.38 -58.70 3.69
CA LYS A 116 46.75 -59.95 4.17
C LYS A 116 47.72 -60.89 4.91
N ARG A 117 49.02 -60.60 4.89
CA ARG A 117 50.09 -61.35 5.55
C ARG A 117 50.67 -60.58 6.75
N GLY A 118 50.14 -59.40 7.07
CA GLY A 118 50.55 -58.55 8.19
C GLY A 118 51.76 -57.65 7.92
N ASN A 119 52.17 -57.45 6.66
CA ASN A 119 53.26 -56.51 6.35
C ASN A 119 52.72 -55.08 6.23
N LEU A 120 53.44 -54.11 6.80
CA LEU A 120 53.12 -52.68 6.70
C LEU A 120 53.30 -52.18 5.26
N LEU A 121 52.31 -51.42 4.78
CA LEU A 121 52.27 -50.85 3.42
C LEU A 121 52.15 -49.33 3.40
N GLY A 122 51.68 -48.74 4.50
CA GLY A 122 51.51 -47.31 4.66
C GLY A 122 50.95 -46.96 6.03
N HIS A 123 50.90 -45.68 6.32
CA HIS A 123 50.44 -45.12 7.59
C HIS A 123 49.53 -43.92 7.36
N ALA A 124 48.50 -43.79 8.19
CA ALA A 124 47.48 -42.75 8.14
C ALA A 124 47.44 -41.99 9.46
N GLU A 125 47.48 -40.67 9.39
CA GLU A 125 47.29 -39.82 10.56
C GLU A 125 45.80 -39.44 10.70
N PRO A 126 45.28 -39.34 11.94
CA PRO A 126 43.95 -38.80 12.20
C PRO A 126 43.81 -37.39 11.65
N TRP A 127 42.67 -37.11 11.00
CA TRP A 127 42.37 -35.79 10.46
C TRP A 127 41.14 -35.23 11.17
N GLU A 128 41.33 -34.07 11.79
CA GLU A 128 40.26 -33.24 12.33
C GLU A 128 40.10 -32.02 11.42
N GLU A 129 38.84 -31.61 11.20
CA GLU A 129 38.52 -30.44 10.38
C GLU A 129 39.05 -29.19 11.09
N PRO A 130 39.85 -28.32 10.44
CA PRO A 130 40.38 -27.13 11.09
C PRO A 130 39.24 -26.19 11.49
N ASP A 131 39.20 -25.76 12.75
CA ASP A 131 38.31 -24.69 13.18
C ASP A 131 38.58 -23.43 12.33
N GLU A 132 37.53 -22.85 11.76
CA GLU A 132 37.61 -21.60 11.01
C GLU A 132 38.26 -20.50 11.86
N PRO A 133 39.17 -19.68 11.30
CA PRO A 133 39.76 -18.58 12.06
C PRO A 133 38.68 -17.58 12.47
N GLU A 134 38.66 -17.20 13.75
CA GLU A 134 37.76 -16.16 14.26
C GLU A 134 37.90 -14.88 13.41
N PRO A 135 36.79 -14.27 12.96
CA PRO A 135 36.85 -13.08 12.12
C PRO A 135 37.53 -11.93 12.87
N GLU A 136 38.41 -11.20 12.17
CA GLU A 136 39.04 -9.99 12.69
C GLU A 136 37.96 -9.00 13.16
N LYS A 137 38.11 -8.44 14.37
CA LYS A 137 37.15 -7.48 14.93
C LYS A 137 37.03 -6.27 14.00
N ALA A 138 35.83 -6.03 13.50
CA ALA A 138 35.52 -4.90 12.63
C ALA A 138 35.87 -3.56 13.33
N ASP A 139 36.47 -2.64 12.59
CA ASP A 139 36.77 -1.29 13.07
C ASP A 139 35.48 -0.45 13.13
N LEU A 140 35.00 -0.19 14.35
CA LEU A 140 33.76 0.55 14.61
C LEU A 140 33.96 2.07 14.65
N SER A 141 35.19 2.56 14.48
CA SER A 141 35.49 3.99 14.57
C SER A 141 34.74 4.85 13.54
N MET A 142 34.33 4.24 12.41
CA MET A 142 33.49 4.88 11.39
C MET A 142 32.06 5.20 11.87
N LEU A 143 31.61 4.62 12.98
CA LEU A 143 30.30 4.85 13.57
C LEU A 143 30.30 5.95 14.64
N GLU A 144 31.47 6.50 14.99
CA GLU A 144 31.57 7.54 16.02
C GLU A 144 30.69 8.75 15.66
N GLY A 145 29.79 9.10 16.58
CA GLY A 145 28.86 10.24 16.42
C GLY A 145 27.58 9.93 15.64
N TYR A 146 27.47 8.77 14.98
CA TYR A 146 26.21 8.31 14.39
C TYR A 146 25.20 7.94 15.49
N ARG A 147 23.91 8.01 15.17
CA ARG A 147 22.82 7.79 16.13
C ARG A 147 21.93 6.61 15.73
N SER A 148 21.54 5.80 16.71
CA SER A 148 20.56 4.73 16.46
C SER A 148 19.14 5.27 16.39
N ASN A 149 18.31 4.75 15.48
CA ASN A 149 16.89 5.08 15.38
C ASN A 149 16.04 4.28 16.40
N LYS A 150 14.71 4.45 16.37
CA LYS A 150 13.77 3.76 17.28
C LYS A 150 13.76 2.23 17.12
N TYR A 151 14.29 1.72 16.01
CA TYR A 151 14.38 0.30 15.68
C TYR A 151 15.76 -0.28 15.97
N GLY A 152 16.69 0.52 16.51
CA GLY A 152 18.06 0.07 16.80
C GLY A 152 19.00 0.10 15.60
N ASN A 153 18.65 0.74 14.49
CA ASN A 153 19.52 0.82 13.32
C ASN A 153 20.29 2.15 13.30
N ILE A 154 21.55 2.09 12.89
CA ILE A 154 22.39 3.26 12.61
C ILE A 154 22.40 3.48 11.11
N MET A 155 21.90 4.64 10.68
CA MET A 155 21.71 4.97 9.27
C MET A 155 22.97 5.65 8.71
N GLY A 156 23.45 5.16 7.57
CA GLY A 156 24.50 5.83 6.80
C GLY A 156 23.96 7.06 6.06
N SER A 157 24.86 7.83 5.44
CA SER A 157 24.51 9.03 4.66
C SER A 157 23.61 8.77 3.45
N SER A 158 23.53 7.52 2.98
CA SER A 158 22.67 7.08 1.88
C SER A 158 21.28 6.59 2.34
N GLY A 159 20.94 6.69 3.62
CA GLY A 159 19.68 6.13 4.14
C GLY A 159 19.68 4.61 4.27
N VAL A 160 20.81 3.93 4.04
CA VAL A 160 20.98 2.49 4.26
C VAL A 160 21.49 2.24 5.68
N PRO A 161 20.96 1.25 6.43
CA PRO A 161 21.51 0.85 7.73
C PRO A 161 22.95 0.34 7.58
N ILE A 162 23.90 0.99 8.26
CA ILE A 162 25.32 0.59 8.24
C ILE A 162 25.72 -0.21 9.49
N ALA A 163 24.95 -0.09 10.57
CA ALA A 163 25.14 -0.83 11.81
C ALA A 163 23.80 -1.02 12.55
N ARG A 164 23.74 -1.97 13.49
CA ARG A 164 22.57 -2.24 14.34
C ARG A 164 22.95 -2.41 15.80
N VAL A 165 22.04 -2.06 16.70
CA VAL A 165 22.16 -2.29 18.14
C VAL A 165 21.96 -3.77 18.41
N VAL A 166 22.96 -4.42 19.00
CA VAL A 166 22.96 -5.85 19.35
C VAL A 166 22.76 -6.09 20.84
N GLU A 167 23.03 -5.08 21.67
CA GLU A 167 22.87 -5.14 23.12
C GLU A 167 22.22 -3.84 23.62
N GLY A 168 21.30 -3.93 24.60
CA GLY A 168 20.63 -2.76 25.19
C GLY A 168 19.15 -2.66 24.86
N ASN A 169 18.45 -1.73 25.53
CA ASN A 169 17.03 -1.48 25.29
C ASN A 169 16.84 -0.48 24.16
N LEU A 170 16.18 -0.88 23.06
CA LEU A 170 15.97 -0.06 21.86
C LEU A 170 15.36 1.33 22.14
N LYS A 171 14.45 1.44 23.12
CA LYS A 171 13.84 2.73 23.47
C LYS A 171 14.81 3.65 24.22
N ALA A 172 15.74 3.07 24.99
CA ALA A 172 16.72 3.83 25.77
C ALA A 172 17.88 4.33 24.90
N VAL A 173 18.28 3.54 23.90
CA VAL A 173 19.38 3.87 22.98
C VAL A 173 18.96 4.77 21.82
N ALA A 174 17.67 4.79 21.46
CA ALA A 174 17.16 5.59 20.35
C ALA A 174 17.54 7.09 20.47
N GLY A 175 18.10 7.64 19.39
CA GLY A 175 18.55 9.02 19.29
C GLY A 175 19.90 9.30 19.95
N ARG A 176 20.53 8.35 20.63
CA ARG A 176 21.84 8.54 21.30
C ARG A 176 23.01 8.25 20.35
N PRO A 177 24.15 8.94 20.51
CA PRO A 177 25.33 8.74 19.69
C PRO A 177 26.10 7.47 20.09
N VAL A 178 26.77 6.87 19.10
CA VAL A 178 27.69 5.74 19.26
C VAL A 178 29.13 6.29 19.41
N ASP A 179 29.93 5.69 20.29
CA ASP A 179 31.36 6.00 20.41
C ASP A 179 32.24 5.20 19.42
N ARG A 180 33.58 5.36 19.49
CA ARG A 180 34.54 4.70 18.57
C ARG A 180 34.58 3.20 18.73
N GLU A 181 34.17 2.70 19.89
CA GLU A 181 34.16 1.29 20.26
C GLU A 181 32.78 0.64 20.07
N GLY A 182 31.80 1.39 19.54
CA GLY A 182 30.45 0.88 19.28
C GLY A 182 29.52 0.89 20.50
N ASN A 183 29.83 1.62 21.56
CA ASN A 183 28.98 1.74 22.74
C ASN A 183 28.04 2.95 22.66
N ILE A 184 26.87 2.80 23.27
CA ILE A 184 25.86 3.85 23.46
C ILE A 184 25.75 4.13 24.95
N TRP A 185 25.93 5.40 25.33
CA TRP A 185 26.02 5.82 26.72
C TRP A 185 24.72 6.45 27.25
N GLY A 186 24.35 6.08 28.47
CA GLY A 186 23.26 6.65 29.24
C GLY A 186 23.64 8.02 29.81
N ASP A 187 22.64 8.76 30.31
CA ASP A 187 22.86 10.11 30.88
C ASP A 187 23.69 10.07 32.17
N THR A 188 23.80 8.90 32.82
CA THR A 188 24.64 8.70 34.01
C THR A 188 26.03 8.14 33.72
N GLY A 189 26.41 8.02 32.45
CA GLY A 189 27.74 7.58 32.03
C GLY A 189 27.96 6.07 32.04
N GLU A 190 26.90 5.28 32.04
CA GLU A 190 26.88 3.83 31.88
C GLU A 190 26.64 3.43 30.42
N VAL A 191 27.18 2.29 29.99
CA VAL A 191 26.86 1.72 28.67
C VAL A 191 25.47 1.11 28.72
N ILE A 192 24.55 1.65 27.92
CA ILE A 192 23.15 1.20 27.81
C ILE A 192 22.86 0.48 26.50
N GLY A 193 23.83 0.43 25.57
CA GLY A 193 23.79 -0.45 24.42
C GLY A 193 25.10 -0.59 23.67
N ARG A 194 25.18 -1.60 22.80
CA ARG A 194 26.32 -1.86 21.89
C ARG A 194 25.83 -2.09 20.48
N VAL A 195 26.65 -1.71 19.51
CA VAL A 195 26.34 -1.82 18.08
C VAL A 195 27.33 -2.73 17.36
N GLU A 196 26.86 -3.30 16.26
CA GLU A 196 27.64 -4.11 15.33
C GLU A 196 27.44 -3.57 13.91
N ILE A 197 28.51 -3.56 13.11
CA ILE A 197 28.43 -3.20 11.68
C ILE A 197 27.63 -4.27 10.94
N ILE A 198 26.70 -3.84 10.10
CA ILE A 198 26.06 -4.72 9.13
C ILE A 198 27.03 -4.89 7.96
N PRO A 199 27.50 -6.12 7.66
CA PRO A 199 28.39 -6.39 6.53
C PRO A 199 27.80 -5.85 5.22
N GLU A 200 28.63 -5.37 4.30
CA GLU A 200 28.15 -4.76 3.04
C GLU A 200 27.29 -5.71 2.21
N SER A 201 27.57 -7.02 2.26
CA SER A 201 26.74 -8.08 1.64
C SER A 201 25.39 -8.31 2.32
N GLU A 202 25.26 -7.94 3.60
CA GLU A 202 24.01 -8.04 4.39
C GLU A 202 23.24 -6.73 4.44
N ARG A 203 23.82 -5.64 3.95
CA ARG A 203 23.11 -4.37 3.76
C ARG A 203 22.15 -4.59 2.60
N GLU A 204 20.90 -4.92 2.92
CA GLU A 204 19.81 -4.93 1.94
C GLU A 204 19.90 -3.63 1.12
N THR A 205 20.18 -3.75 -0.18
CA THR A 205 19.94 -2.67 -1.16
C THR A 205 18.44 -2.47 -1.25
N ARG A 206 17.92 -1.80 -0.23
CA ARG A 206 16.61 -1.19 -0.21
C ARG A 206 16.63 -0.13 -1.28
N GLY A 207 15.70 -0.23 -2.23
CA GLY A 207 15.64 0.70 -3.36
C GLY A 207 15.47 2.16 -2.88
N PRO A 208 15.67 3.15 -3.77
CA PRO A 208 15.71 4.59 -3.43
C PRO A 208 14.48 5.11 -2.66
N PHE A 209 13.37 4.36 -2.68
CA PHE A 209 12.11 4.72 -2.04
C PHE A 209 11.69 3.74 -0.92
N SER A 210 12.54 2.79 -0.56
CA SER A 210 12.23 1.79 0.47
C SER A 210 12.06 2.44 1.84
N GLY A 211 10.96 2.08 2.52
CA GLY A 211 10.56 2.68 3.80
C GLY A 211 9.57 3.84 3.67
N PHE A 212 9.37 4.37 2.47
CA PHE A 212 8.24 5.23 2.15
C PHE A 212 7.05 4.38 1.70
N ARG A 213 5.84 4.87 1.95
CA ARG A 213 4.60 4.20 1.58
C ARG A 213 3.71 5.17 0.82
N ASP A 214 2.85 4.60 -0.01
CA ASP A 214 1.82 5.32 -0.75
C ASP A 214 2.41 6.44 -1.62
N LEU A 215 3.50 6.14 -2.31
CA LEU A 215 4.19 7.09 -3.17
C LEU A 215 3.46 7.30 -4.49
N GLN A 216 3.18 8.55 -4.85
CA GLN A 216 2.47 8.89 -6.08
C GLN A 216 3.10 10.07 -6.82
N VAL A 217 3.04 10.04 -8.15
CA VAL A 217 3.47 11.16 -8.99
C VAL A 217 2.43 12.27 -8.97
N ASN A 218 2.83 13.48 -8.59
CA ASN A 218 1.94 14.62 -8.54
C ASN A 218 1.82 15.37 -9.89
N GLN A 219 1.11 16.49 -9.90
CA GLN A 219 0.83 17.24 -11.13
C GLN A 219 2.07 17.87 -11.78
N GLU A 220 3.13 18.06 -11.00
CA GLU A 220 4.37 18.75 -11.38
C GLU A 220 5.50 17.76 -11.70
N GLY A 221 5.26 16.46 -11.56
CA GLY A 221 6.26 15.41 -11.79
C GLY A 221 7.15 15.11 -10.60
N PHE A 222 6.74 15.48 -9.39
CA PHE A 222 7.37 15.06 -8.15
C PHE A 222 6.67 13.85 -7.56
N ILE A 223 7.37 13.13 -6.68
CA ILE A 223 6.82 11.96 -5.99
C ILE A 223 6.49 12.38 -4.57
N ASP A 224 5.21 12.33 -4.23
CA ASP A 224 4.67 12.65 -2.91
C ASP A 224 4.47 11.36 -2.12
N ASP A 225 4.71 11.40 -0.81
CA ASP A 225 4.34 10.32 0.11
C ASP A 225 2.91 10.50 0.68
N ALA A 226 2.50 9.58 1.55
CA ALA A 226 1.18 9.61 2.20
C ALA A 226 0.85 10.94 2.91
N ASP A 227 1.86 11.69 3.35
CA ASP A 227 1.72 12.98 4.04
C ASP A 227 1.87 14.18 3.07
N SER A 228 1.86 13.94 1.76
CA SER A 228 2.08 14.93 0.69
C SER A 228 3.46 15.60 0.73
N VAL A 229 4.47 14.91 1.26
CA VAL A 229 5.85 15.39 1.28
C VAL A 229 6.57 14.94 0.01
N ILE A 230 7.23 15.86 -0.68
CA ILE A 230 8.03 15.55 -1.87
C ILE A 230 9.27 14.77 -1.45
N VAL A 231 9.41 13.57 -2.01
CA VAL A 231 10.48 12.62 -1.71
C VAL A 231 11.22 12.14 -2.96
N GLY A 232 10.72 12.48 -4.15
CA GLY A 232 11.28 12.04 -5.43
C GLY A 232 10.89 12.94 -6.59
N ARG A 233 11.47 12.69 -7.76
CA ARG A 233 11.03 13.28 -9.03
C ARG A 233 11.04 12.27 -10.16
N VAL A 234 10.17 12.47 -11.14
CA VAL A 234 10.19 11.69 -12.38
C VAL A 234 11.48 11.97 -13.15
N LYS A 235 12.22 10.92 -13.45
CA LYS A 235 13.46 10.96 -14.23
C LYS A 235 13.20 10.77 -15.72
N ASP A 236 12.29 9.85 -16.06
CA ASP A 236 11.96 9.51 -17.43
C ASP A 236 10.53 8.98 -17.58
N GLY A 237 9.91 9.28 -18.73
CA GLY A 237 8.51 9.00 -19.08
C GLY A 237 7.69 10.28 -19.31
N ASP A 238 6.50 10.13 -19.90
CA ASP A 238 5.63 11.27 -20.27
C ASP A 238 4.77 11.72 -19.08
N LEU A 239 5.05 12.92 -18.54
CA LEU A 239 4.44 13.45 -17.31
C LEU A 239 2.91 13.39 -17.31
N SER A 240 2.28 13.65 -18.46
CA SER A 240 0.82 13.64 -18.59
C SER A 240 0.21 12.26 -18.33
N ASN A 241 0.97 11.19 -18.58
CA ASN A 241 0.53 9.81 -18.39
C ASN A 241 1.05 9.20 -17.07
N LEU A 242 2.01 9.86 -16.41
CA LEU A 242 2.58 9.39 -15.15
C LEU A 242 1.88 9.99 -13.92
N ARG A 243 1.16 11.10 -14.08
CA ARG A 243 0.45 11.76 -12.99
C ARG A 243 -0.56 10.82 -12.32
N GLY A 244 -0.48 10.72 -10.99
CA GLY A 244 -1.30 9.85 -10.16
C GLY A 244 -0.83 8.40 -10.09
N LEU A 245 0.20 8.03 -10.87
CA LEU A 245 0.74 6.67 -10.84
C LEU A 245 1.62 6.44 -9.61
N THR A 246 1.69 5.18 -9.19
CA THR A 246 2.39 4.77 -7.97
C THR A 246 3.86 4.53 -8.24
N VAL A 247 4.72 4.82 -7.26
CA VAL A 247 6.16 4.56 -7.34
C VAL A 247 6.54 3.42 -6.38
N ASP A 248 7.19 2.38 -6.91
CA ASP A 248 7.67 1.26 -6.09
C ASP A 248 8.96 1.60 -5.32
N GLU A 249 9.41 0.68 -4.46
CA GLU A 249 10.60 0.89 -3.64
C GLU A 249 11.88 1.10 -4.47
N GLN A 250 11.91 0.58 -5.70
CA GLN A 250 13.03 0.65 -6.63
C GLN A 250 13.02 1.95 -7.46
N GLY A 251 11.92 2.70 -7.41
CA GLY A 251 11.73 3.93 -8.19
C GLY A 251 11.09 3.70 -9.54
N ASN A 252 10.44 2.56 -9.80
CA ASN A 252 9.64 2.39 -11.00
C ASN A 252 8.28 3.06 -10.81
N ILE A 253 7.89 3.90 -11.77
CA ILE A 253 6.56 4.48 -11.84
C ILE A 253 5.69 3.49 -12.60
N ILE A 254 4.77 2.86 -11.88
CA ILE A 254 3.94 1.78 -12.39
C ILE A 254 2.50 2.24 -12.52
N ASP A 255 1.86 1.85 -13.61
CA ASP A 255 0.43 2.00 -13.74
C ASP A 255 -0.34 1.04 -12.82
N GLU A 256 -1.66 1.13 -12.83
CA GLU A 256 -2.55 0.26 -12.06
C GLU A 256 -2.41 -1.24 -12.40
N TYR A 257 -1.73 -1.56 -13.51
CA TYR A 257 -1.45 -2.90 -14.01
C TYR A 257 -0.02 -3.38 -13.65
N GLY A 258 0.79 -2.54 -13.00
CA GLY A 258 2.17 -2.86 -12.64
C GLY A 258 3.17 -2.70 -13.78
N ASP A 259 2.74 -2.19 -14.94
CA ASP A 259 3.63 -1.89 -16.05
C ASP A 259 4.46 -0.64 -15.72
N VAL A 260 5.78 -0.75 -15.87
CA VAL A 260 6.67 0.39 -15.71
C VAL A 260 6.43 1.40 -16.85
N LYS A 261 5.83 2.55 -16.52
CA LYS A 261 5.60 3.66 -17.47
C LYS A 261 6.71 4.71 -17.43
N GLY A 262 7.48 4.72 -16.35
CA GLY A 262 8.61 5.64 -16.18
C GLY A 262 9.44 5.25 -14.97
N HIS A 263 10.51 6.01 -14.73
CA HIS A 263 11.32 5.86 -13.54
C HIS A 263 11.38 7.18 -12.78
N ALA A 264 11.38 7.07 -11.47
CA ALA A 264 11.57 8.14 -10.52
C ALA A 264 12.93 7.97 -9.84
N GLU A 265 13.54 9.09 -9.50
CA GLU A 265 14.74 9.13 -8.68
C GLU A 265 14.49 9.91 -7.40
N ARG A 266 15.29 9.62 -6.38
CA ARG A 266 15.24 10.37 -5.13
C ARG A 266 15.53 11.84 -5.43
N TYR A 267 14.67 12.69 -4.91
CA TYR A 267 14.80 14.13 -5.00
C TYR A 267 14.56 14.66 -3.61
N ASP A 268 15.65 14.99 -2.94
CA ASP A 268 15.57 15.87 -1.79
C ASP A 268 15.54 17.28 -2.40
N PRO A 269 14.42 18.02 -2.29
CA PRO A 269 14.43 19.41 -2.69
C PRO A 269 15.60 20.07 -1.97
N PRO A 270 16.44 20.87 -2.66
CA PRO A 270 17.43 21.67 -1.95
C PRO A 270 16.67 22.37 -0.84
N GLU A 271 17.17 22.29 0.41
CA GLU A 271 16.63 23.07 1.52
C GLU A 271 16.27 24.42 0.93
N GLU A 272 14.98 24.78 0.96
CA GLU A 272 14.59 26.13 0.62
C GLU A 272 15.53 26.98 1.45
N GLN A 273 16.46 27.65 0.77
CA GLN A 273 16.89 28.93 1.26
C GLN A 273 15.57 29.66 1.29
N VAL A 274 14.93 29.66 2.47
CA VAL A 274 13.85 30.57 2.78
C VAL A 274 14.40 31.88 2.27
N GLU A 275 13.88 32.34 1.13
CA GLU A 275 14.16 33.69 0.69
C GLU A 275 13.74 34.48 1.91
N GLU A 276 14.70 35.08 2.62
CA GLU A 276 14.38 35.92 3.76
C GLU A 276 13.34 36.88 3.22
N GLU A 277 12.08 36.73 3.65
CA GLU A 277 11.01 37.60 3.21
C GLU A 277 11.54 39.02 3.35
N ASP A 278 11.39 39.85 2.32
CA ASP A 278 11.93 41.20 2.37
C ASP A 278 11.11 42.04 3.37
N LEU A 279 11.46 41.89 4.65
CA LEU A 279 10.85 42.57 5.79
C LEU A 279 11.30 44.04 5.88
N SER A 280 12.02 44.56 4.87
CA SER A 280 12.39 45.99 4.80
C SER A 280 11.16 46.89 4.86
N SER A 281 10.01 46.42 4.35
CA SER A 281 8.75 47.14 4.45
C SER A 281 8.20 47.24 5.89
N LEU A 282 8.72 46.48 6.86
CA LEU A 282 8.41 46.66 8.29
C LEU A 282 9.34 47.67 8.99
N GLU A 283 10.44 48.08 8.36
CA GLU A 283 11.44 48.93 8.99
C GLU A 283 10.85 50.27 9.46
N GLY A 284 11.13 50.61 10.72
CA GLY A 284 10.74 51.88 11.33
C GLY A 284 9.27 51.97 11.74
N LYS A 285 8.47 50.94 11.48
CA LYS A 285 7.06 50.85 11.89
C LYS A 285 6.93 50.43 13.35
N THR A 286 5.73 50.61 13.90
CA THR A 286 5.47 50.42 15.33
C THR A 286 4.38 49.39 15.59
N VAL A 287 4.55 48.61 16.65
CA VAL A 287 3.54 47.64 17.09
C VAL A 287 2.39 48.39 17.79
N ASN A 288 1.15 48.17 17.39
CA ASN A 288 -0.04 48.71 18.06
C ASN A 288 -0.48 47.82 19.25
N LYS A 289 -1.58 48.17 19.94
CA LYS A 289 -2.06 47.41 21.11
C LYS A 289 -2.62 46.01 20.77
N LEU A 290 -2.92 45.75 19.50
CA LEU A 290 -3.46 44.50 19.01
C LEU A 290 -2.37 43.55 18.48
N GLY A 291 -1.10 44.00 18.46
CA GLY A 291 0.00 43.21 17.91
C GLY A 291 0.21 43.38 16.41
N ASN A 292 -0.36 44.43 15.80
CA ASN A 292 -0.14 44.74 14.38
C ASN A 292 1.00 45.74 14.21
N ILE A 293 1.78 45.60 13.15
CA ILE A 293 2.83 46.53 12.76
C ILE A 293 2.23 47.60 11.85
N VAL A 294 2.19 48.83 12.34
CA VAL A 294 1.54 49.95 11.66
C VAL A 294 2.51 51.09 11.36
N ASP A 295 2.26 51.81 10.28
CA ASP A 295 2.94 53.06 9.96
C ASP A 295 2.40 54.25 10.78
N THR A 296 2.86 55.46 10.47
CA THR A 296 2.41 56.70 11.15
C THR A 296 0.94 57.04 10.89
N HIS A 297 0.30 56.46 9.87
CA HIS A 297 -1.10 56.67 9.52
C HIS A 297 -2.02 55.57 10.07
N GLY A 298 -1.46 54.54 10.70
CA GLY A 298 -2.21 53.41 11.24
C GLY A 298 -2.46 52.28 10.23
N THR A 299 -1.90 52.37 9.03
CA THR A 299 -1.99 51.30 8.02
C THR A 299 -1.19 50.10 8.48
N VAL A 300 -1.79 48.91 8.43
CA VAL A 300 -1.16 47.66 8.88
C VAL A 300 -0.30 47.07 7.75
N PHE A 301 0.96 46.76 8.08
CA PHE A 301 1.92 46.12 7.18
C PHE A 301 2.33 44.72 7.63
N GLY A 302 2.21 44.43 8.92
CA GLY A 302 2.64 43.16 9.49
C GLY A 302 1.92 42.84 10.79
N ARG A 303 2.23 41.70 11.38
CA ARG A 303 1.78 41.31 12.72
C ARG A 303 2.92 40.71 13.54
N VAL A 304 2.78 40.71 14.85
CA VAL A 304 3.75 40.11 15.77
C VAL A 304 3.66 38.58 15.64
N ALA A 305 4.71 37.97 15.11
CA ALA A 305 4.88 36.53 15.03
C ALA A 305 5.30 35.92 16.39
N SER A 306 6.08 36.65 17.19
CA SER A 306 6.47 36.17 18.52
C SER A 306 6.72 37.28 19.54
N GLY A 307 6.46 36.97 20.82
CA GLY A 307 6.68 37.83 21.98
C GLY A 307 5.37 38.32 22.63
N TYR A 308 5.48 38.89 23.83
CA TYR A 308 4.30 39.26 24.62
C TYR A 308 3.77 40.64 24.20
N ILE A 309 2.64 40.66 23.48
CA ILE A 309 2.03 41.86 22.83
C ILE A 309 2.00 43.09 23.74
N LYS A 310 1.61 42.94 25.01
CA LYS A 310 1.52 44.08 25.95
C LYS A 310 2.87 44.77 26.19
N HIS A 311 3.99 44.07 26.01
CA HIS A 311 5.35 44.62 26.17
C HIS A 311 5.96 45.07 24.83
N LEU A 312 5.36 44.68 23.72
CA LEU A 312 5.78 45.05 22.37
C LEU A 312 5.04 46.28 21.85
N ALA A 313 3.84 46.56 22.34
CA ALA A 313 3.07 47.74 21.96
C ALA A 313 3.88 49.03 22.13
N GLY A 314 3.97 49.82 21.06
CA GLY A 314 4.76 51.05 20.96
C GLY A 314 6.25 50.85 20.66
N LYS A 315 6.72 49.61 20.48
CA LYS A 315 8.10 49.30 20.12
C LYS A 315 8.27 49.31 18.60
N LYS A 316 9.51 49.58 18.18
CA LYS A 316 9.88 49.70 16.76
C LYS A 316 10.35 48.35 16.22
N VAL A 317 10.04 48.13 14.95
CA VAL A 317 10.47 46.98 14.15
C VAL A 317 11.59 47.40 13.21
N ASP A 318 12.60 46.57 13.04
CA ASP A 318 13.68 46.78 12.06
C ASP A 318 13.42 46.09 10.72
N ALA A 319 14.33 46.25 9.76
CA ALA A 319 14.23 45.66 8.42
C ALA A 319 14.29 44.13 8.37
N ARG A 320 14.53 43.46 9.52
CA ARG A 320 14.54 42.00 9.67
C ARG A 320 13.35 41.50 10.50
N GLY A 321 12.36 42.36 10.73
CA GLY A 321 11.19 42.03 11.55
C GLY A 321 11.47 41.94 13.06
N GLN A 322 12.66 42.33 13.54
CA GLN A 322 12.97 42.23 14.98
C GLN A 322 12.38 43.41 15.75
N ILE A 323 11.75 43.12 16.88
CA ILE A 323 11.12 44.13 17.74
C ILE A 323 12.02 44.43 18.92
N TRP A 324 12.44 45.69 19.05
CA TRP A 324 13.45 46.10 20.02
C TRP A 324 12.85 46.78 21.25
N SER A 325 13.37 46.44 22.42
CA SER A 325 13.11 47.19 23.65
C SER A 325 13.85 48.54 23.65
N ASP A 326 13.44 49.46 24.53
CA ASP A 326 14.14 50.75 24.72
C ASP A 326 15.58 50.58 25.21
N SER A 327 15.93 49.38 25.72
CA SER A 327 17.26 49.01 26.17
C SER A 327 18.12 48.38 25.07
N GLY A 328 17.63 48.31 23.83
CA GLY A 328 18.36 47.71 22.70
C GLY A 328 18.43 46.18 22.74
N LYS A 329 17.42 45.50 23.30
CA LYS A 329 17.32 44.04 23.26
C LYS A 329 16.15 43.62 22.35
N VAL A 330 16.35 42.61 21.51
CA VAL A 330 15.26 41.98 20.76
C VAL A 330 14.32 41.27 21.74
N ILE A 331 13.03 41.63 21.69
CA ILE A 331 11.98 41.13 22.59
C ILE A 331 10.79 40.51 21.85
N GLY A 332 10.79 40.53 20.52
CA GLY A 332 9.80 39.87 19.67
C GLY A 332 10.21 39.86 18.20
N GLN A 333 9.43 39.14 17.39
CA GLN A 333 9.59 39.02 15.95
C GLN A 333 8.26 39.38 15.27
N ALA A 334 8.32 40.05 14.13
CA ALA A 334 7.19 40.42 13.30
C ALA A 334 7.30 39.76 11.92
N GLU A 335 6.16 39.50 11.30
CA GLU A 335 5.99 38.96 9.95
C GLU A 335 5.13 39.91 9.11
N LEU A 336 5.26 39.85 7.79
CA LEU A 336 4.39 40.59 6.88
C LEU A 336 3.01 39.95 6.82
N ILE A 337 1.98 40.76 6.63
CA ILE A 337 0.66 40.24 6.27
C ILE A 337 0.67 40.04 4.75
N PRO A 338 0.39 38.82 4.25
CA PRO A 338 0.35 38.56 2.81
C PRO A 338 -0.63 39.50 2.09
N ASP A 339 -0.32 39.86 0.84
CA ASP A 339 -1.18 40.78 0.06
C ASP A 339 -2.62 40.26 -0.12
N ASN A 340 -2.83 38.93 -0.05
CA ASN A 340 -4.16 38.31 -0.13
C ASN A 340 -4.99 38.44 1.17
N GLU A 341 -4.36 38.71 2.32
CA GLU A 341 -5.03 38.94 3.60
C GLU A 341 -5.44 40.41 3.79
N LYS A 342 -5.04 41.30 2.88
CA LYS A 342 -5.49 42.70 2.85
C LYS A 342 -6.95 42.86 2.41
N GLU A 343 -7.53 41.83 1.78
CA GLU A 343 -8.88 41.82 1.21
C GLU A 343 -9.64 40.52 1.57
N ARG A 344 -9.76 40.18 2.86
CA ARG A 344 -10.81 39.22 3.27
C ARG A 344 -12.18 39.85 3.03
N PRO A 345 -13.15 39.12 2.45
CA PRO A 345 -14.52 39.59 2.38
C PRO A 345 -15.02 39.87 3.81
N GLU A 346 -15.38 41.12 4.05
CA GLU A 346 -15.92 41.63 5.30
C GLU A 346 -17.16 40.80 5.72
N GLY A 347 -17.16 40.26 6.95
CA GLY A 347 -18.29 39.52 7.50
C GLY A 347 -19.56 40.38 7.59
N PRO A 348 -20.76 39.78 7.72
CA PRO A 348 -22.05 40.49 7.69
C PRO A 348 -22.20 41.62 8.72
N PHE A 349 -21.41 41.61 9.81
CA PHE A 349 -21.40 42.65 10.83
C PHE A 349 -20.06 43.41 10.90
N PHE A 350 -19.23 43.31 9.87
CA PHE A 350 -17.94 43.98 9.82
C PHE A 350 -18.07 45.49 10.01
N GLY A 351 -17.15 46.06 10.80
CA GLY A 351 -17.15 47.48 11.16
C GLY A 351 -18.17 47.88 12.24
N LEU A 352 -18.99 46.95 12.74
CA LEU A 352 -19.91 47.19 13.86
C LEU A 352 -19.36 46.57 15.15
N GLU A 353 -18.89 47.42 16.07
CA GLU A 353 -18.35 46.97 17.36
C GLU A 353 -19.41 46.98 18.48
N GLY A 354 -19.27 46.05 19.43
CA GLY A 354 -20.09 46.04 20.64
C GLY A 354 -21.52 45.53 20.43
N LEU A 355 -21.74 44.70 19.43
CA LEU A 355 -23.03 44.08 19.14
C LEU A 355 -23.44 43.09 20.22
N VAL A 356 -24.69 43.18 20.68
CA VAL A 356 -25.23 42.31 21.73
C VAL A 356 -26.60 41.79 21.33
N LEU A 357 -26.85 40.51 21.64
CA LEU A 357 -28.17 39.92 21.44
C LEU A 357 -29.16 40.31 22.54
N THR A 358 -30.34 40.76 22.16
CA THR A 358 -31.47 41.06 23.07
C THR A 358 -32.26 39.80 23.43
N LYS A 359 -33.13 39.91 24.45
CA LYS A 359 -34.02 38.80 24.86
C LYS A 359 -35.03 38.39 23.78
N ASP A 360 -35.33 39.30 22.85
CA ASP A 360 -36.30 39.10 21.78
C ASP A 360 -35.62 38.58 20.49
N GLY A 361 -34.33 38.21 20.55
CA GLY A 361 -33.60 37.66 19.43
C GLY A 361 -33.09 38.70 18.43
N MET A 362 -33.12 39.98 18.75
CA MET A 362 -32.57 41.05 17.90
C MET A 362 -31.14 41.38 18.31
N VAL A 363 -30.28 41.69 17.34
CA VAL A 363 -28.92 42.18 17.56
C VAL A 363 -28.95 43.69 17.57
N ILE A 364 -28.43 44.28 18.65
CA ILE A 364 -28.35 45.72 18.84
C ILE A 364 -26.91 46.20 18.94
N ASP A 365 -26.66 47.42 18.48
CA ASP A 365 -25.40 48.13 18.69
C ASP A 365 -25.34 48.83 20.07
N PRO A 366 -24.20 49.45 20.45
CA PRO A 366 -24.10 50.22 21.70
C PRO A 366 -25.07 51.40 21.81
N GLU A 367 -25.62 51.89 20.69
CA GLU A 367 -26.61 52.97 20.61
C GLU A 367 -28.06 52.46 20.70
N GLN A 368 -28.26 51.16 20.95
CA GLN A 368 -29.57 50.48 21.01
C GLN A 368 -30.32 50.42 19.67
N LYS A 369 -29.62 50.59 18.54
CA LYS A 369 -30.20 50.40 17.21
C LYS A 369 -30.18 48.94 16.83
N ILE A 370 -31.30 48.44 16.30
CA ILE A 370 -31.38 47.07 15.76
C ILE A 370 -30.63 47.03 14.43
N VAL A 371 -29.65 46.14 14.36
CA VAL A 371 -28.80 45.93 13.17
C VAL A 371 -28.87 44.50 12.66
N GLY A 372 -29.44 43.57 13.43
CA GLY A 372 -29.52 42.16 13.05
C GLY A 372 -30.59 41.39 13.82
N ARG A 373 -30.74 40.11 13.47
CA ARG A 373 -31.56 39.13 14.19
C ARG A 373 -30.84 37.80 14.34
N LEU A 374 -31.16 37.05 15.39
CA LEU A 374 -30.71 35.68 15.58
C LEU A 374 -31.43 34.76 14.58
N VAL A 375 -30.66 33.95 13.86
CA VAL A 375 -31.16 32.91 12.95
C VAL A 375 -30.99 31.51 13.52
N GLU A 376 -29.99 31.32 14.39
CA GLU A 376 -29.69 30.03 15.00
C GLU A 376 -29.37 30.19 16.48
N GLY A 377 -30.02 29.37 17.32
CA GLY A 377 -29.84 29.38 18.78
C GLY A 377 -31.09 29.83 19.55
N ASP A 378 -31.06 29.71 20.88
CA ASP A 378 -32.17 30.09 21.77
C ASP A 378 -31.99 31.54 22.27
N PRO A 379 -32.86 32.49 21.85
CA PRO A 379 -32.77 33.90 22.24
C PRO A 379 -32.75 34.14 23.75
N GLN A 380 -33.48 33.33 24.52
CA GLN A 380 -33.54 33.52 25.98
C GLN A 380 -32.23 33.14 26.68
N ARG A 381 -31.52 32.17 26.11
CA ARG A 381 -30.23 31.68 26.65
C ARG A 381 -29.05 32.49 26.16
N LEU A 382 -29.15 33.03 24.95
CA LEU A 382 -28.10 33.81 24.29
C LEU A 382 -28.24 35.32 24.53
N ALA A 383 -29.34 35.78 25.14
CA ALA A 383 -29.51 37.17 25.52
C ALA A 383 -28.33 37.71 26.33
N GLY A 384 -27.80 38.86 25.91
CA GLY A 384 -26.64 39.52 26.51
C GLY A 384 -25.29 38.99 26.01
N ARG A 385 -25.26 38.04 25.08
CA ARG A 385 -24.03 37.58 24.42
C ARG A 385 -23.61 38.52 23.30
N ALA A 386 -22.31 38.64 23.13
CA ALA A 386 -21.71 39.38 22.03
C ALA A 386 -21.88 38.59 20.72
N VAL A 387 -22.09 39.33 19.64
CA VAL A 387 -22.08 38.83 18.26
C VAL A 387 -20.78 39.32 17.63
N ASP A 388 -20.03 38.44 16.98
CA ASP A 388 -18.79 38.83 16.27
C ASP A 388 -19.06 39.33 14.84
N GLU A 389 -17.99 39.67 14.13
CA GLU A 389 -18.03 40.25 12.78
C GLU A 389 -18.64 39.31 11.74
N ASP A 390 -18.54 38.00 11.97
CA ASP A 390 -19.08 36.93 11.13
C ASP A 390 -20.54 36.58 11.50
N GLY A 391 -21.09 37.20 12.55
CA GLY A 391 -22.43 36.93 13.04
C GLY A 391 -22.52 35.73 13.98
N GLU A 392 -21.40 35.19 14.46
CA GLU A 392 -21.37 34.06 15.38
C GLU A 392 -21.42 34.53 16.85
N LEU A 393 -22.05 33.71 17.69
CA LEU A 393 -22.11 33.89 19.13
C LEU A 393 -21.32 32.78 19.79
N LEU A 394 -20.22 33.13 20.47
CA LEU A 394 -19.30 32.15 21.04
C LEU A 394 -19.52 31.96 22.55
N ASP A 395 -19.27 30.73 23.03
CA ASP A 395 -19.17 30.44 24.46
C ASP A 395 -17.80 30.86 25.03
N LYS A 396 -17.57 30.63 26.34
CA LYS A 396 -16.28 30.99 26.97
C LYS A 396 -15.11 30.11 26.52
N ALA A 397 -15.38 28.99 25.86
CA ALA A 397 -14.40 28.06 25.33
C ALA A 397 -14.13 28.30 23.83
N GLY A 398 -14.87 29.22 23.19
CA GLY A 398 -14.71 29.57 21.77
C GLY A 398 -15.59 28.74 20.81
N ASN A 399 -16.58 27.99 21.32
CA ASN A 399 -17.50 27.25 20.45
C ASN A 399 -18.67 28.11 20.01
N VAL A 400 -19.12 27.95 18.77
CA VAL A 400 -20.32 28.59 18.22
C VAL A 400 -21.57 28.03 18.90
N ILE A 401 -22.32 28.90 19.56
CA ILE A 401 -23.56 28.58 20.28
C ILE A 401 -24.79 29.31 19.70
N GLY A 402 -24.60 30.13 18.67
CA GLY A 402 -25.65 30.74 17.88
C GLY A 402 -25.11 31.54 16.70
N ARG A 403 -25.99 31.88 15.75
CA ARG A 403 -25.68 32.70 14.56
C ARG A 403 -26.74 33.79 14.37
N ALA A 404 -26.31 34.95 13.92
CA ALA A 404 -27.14 36.10 13.61
C ALA A 404 -26.88 36.61 12.19
N GLU A 405 -27.86 37.31 11.63
CA GLU A 405 -27.77 37.95 10.31
C GLU A 405 -28.25 39.41 10.37
N PRO A 406 -27.85 40.29 9.43
CA PRO A 406 -28.30 41.68 9.39
C PRO A 406 -29.81 41.81 9.15
N TRP A 407 -30.43 42.82 9.77
CA TRP A 407 -31.89 43.02 9.70
C TRP A 407 -32.26 44.50 9.73
N THR A 408 -33.11 44.91 8.80
CA THR A 408 -33.76 46.23 8.75
C THR A 408 -35.27 46.08 8.57
N GLN A 409 -36.06 46.92 9.23
CA GLN A 409 -37.52 46.90 9.12
C GLN A 409 -37.98 47.65 7.85
N GLU A 410 -38.62 46.96 6.90
CA GLU A 410 -39.18 47.58 5.68
C GLU A 410 -40.45 48.40 5.96
N GLU A 411 -40.52 49.62 5.42
CA GLU A 411 -41.74 50.42 5.32
C GLU A 411 -42.54 50.01 4.07
N LYS A 412 -43.73 49.42 4.25
CA LYS A 412 -44.62 49.00 3.15
C LYS A 412 -45.06 50.18 2.28
N GLN A 413 -44.57 50.24 1.04
CA GLN A 413 -45.28 50.89 -0.07
C GLN A 413 -46.44 49.98 -0.52
N ARG A 414 -47.57 50.58 -0.91
CA ARG A 414 -48.74 49.82 -1.40
C ARG A 414 -48.37 49.22 -2.76
N ASP A 415 -48.38 47.90 -2.84
CA ASP A 415 -48.19 47.14 -4.07
C ASP A 415 -49.42 47.36 -4.96
N VAL A 416 -49.28 48.17 -6.01
CA VAL A 416 -50.34 48.41 -7.01
C VAL A 416 -50.02 47.52 -8.20
N ASN A 417 -50.97 46.68 -8.61
CA ASN A 417 -50.78 45.79 -9.75
C ASN A 417 -50.48 46.63 -11.02
N PRO A 418 -49.42 46.31 -11.80
CA PRO A 418 -49.08 47.00 -13.04
C PRO A 418 -50.21 47.04 -14.08
N MET A 419 -51.21 46.14 -13.99
CA MET A 419 -52.39 46.14 -14.85
C MET A 419 -53.52 47.05 -14.36
N ALA A 420 -53.40 47.67 -13.19
CA ALA A 420 -54.44 48.53 -12.62
C ALA A 420 -54.76 49.70 -13.58
N GLY A 421 -56.04 49.91 -13.88
CA GLY A 421 -56.53 50.91 -14.83
C GLY A 421 -56.54 50.45 -16.30
N HIS A 422 -55.92 49.32 -16.64
CA HIS A 422 -55.94 48.77 -18.00
C HIS A 422 -57.24 47.98 -18.29
N LYS A 423 -57.54 47.76 -19.58
CA LYS A 423 -58.78 47.11 -20.03
C LYS A 423 -58.52 45.83 -20.81
N VAL A 424 -59.40 44.84 -20.63
CA VAL A 424 -59.35 43.56 -21.34
C VAL A 424 -59.84 43.72 -22.79
N ASN A 425 -59.08 43.23 -23.77
CA ASN A 425 -59.45 43.28 -25.20
C ASN A 425 -60.31 42.08 -25.63
N ARG A 426 -60.60 41.95 -26.94
CA ARG A 426 -61.48 40.91 -27.48
C ARG A 426 -60.88 39.51 -27.41
N GLU A 427 -59.56 39.43 -27.30
CA GLU A 427 -58.76 38.22 -27.24
C GLU A 427 -58.49 37.79 -25.79
N GLY A 428 -58.97 38.55 -24.80
CA GLY A 428 -58.74 38.30 -23.38
C GLY A 428 -57.38 38.77 -22.90
N GLU A 429 -56.72 39.65 -23.65
CA GLU A 429 -55.42 40.21 -23.32
C GLU A 429 -55.57 41.59 -22.67
N VAL A 430 -54.62 41.92 -21.80
CA VAL A 430 -54.45 43.23 -21.17
C VAL A 430 -53.19 43.83 -21.76
N ARG A 431 -53.31 45.02 -22.37
CA ARG A 431 -52.20 45.72 -23.00
C ARG A 431 -51.98 47.10 -22.39
N ASP A 432 -50.74 47.53 -22.35
CA ASP A 432 -50.36 48.87 -21.90
C ASP A 432 -50.70 49.96 -22.94
N GLU A 433 -50.39 51.22 -22.64
CA GLU A 433 -50.63 52.35 -23.55
C GLU A 433 -49.78 52.27 -24.85
N ASP A 434 -48.65 51.57 -24.80
CA ASP A 434 -47.74 51.34 -25.92
C ASP A 434 -48.15 50.13 -26.79
N GLY A 435 -49.16 49.37 -26.36
CA GLY A 435 -49.72 48.22 -27.07
C GLY A 435 -49.00 46.89 -26.77
N ASN A 436 -48.11 46.86 -25.78
CA ASN A 436 -47.45 45.65 -25.31
C ASN A 436 -48.39 44.81 -24.45
N LEU A 437 -48.26 43.48 -24.54
CA LEU A 437 -49.02 42.54 -23.74
C LEU A 437 -48.46 42.52 -22.32
N ILE A 438 -49.26 42.94 -21.34
CA ILE A 438 -48.88 42.98 -19.91
C ILE A 438 -49.60 41.92 -19.07
N GLY A 439 -50.69 41.34 -19.57
CA GLY A 439 -51.38 40.25 -18.89
C GLY A 439 -52.51 39.63 -19.70
N LYS A 440 -53.12 38.60 -19.14
CA LYS A 440 -54.21 37.86 -19.78
C LYS A 440 -55.31 37.54 -18.77
N LEU A 441 -56.55 37.52 -19.25
CA LEU A 441 -57.71 37.09 -18.50
C LEU A 441 -57.58 35.59 -18.19
N THR A 442 -57.52 35.26 -16.91
CA THR A 442 -57.38 33.88 -16.40
C THR A 442 -58.66 33.35 -15.80
N ASP A 443 -59.55 34.22 -15.31
CA ASP A 443 -60.87 33.83 -14.81
C ASP A 443 -61.99 34.80 -15.20
N GLY A 444 -63.16 34.25 -15.53
CA GLY A 444 -64.37 34.99 -15.90
C GLY A 444 -64.79 34.90 -17.38
N ASN A 445 -66.00 35.38 -17.69
CA ASN A 445 -66.58 35.25 -19.03
C ASN A 445 -66.10 36.37 -19.97
N LEU A 446 -65.19 36.04 -20.88
CA LEU A 446 -64.60 36.97 -21.84
C LEU A 446 -65.62 37.89 -22.55
N GLN A 447 -66.78 37.37 -22.97
CA GLN A 447 -67.78 38.19 -23.67
C GLN A 447 -68.34 39.34 -22.81
N GLN A 448 -68.32 39.20 -21.48
CA GLN A 448 -68.82 40.20 -20.53
C GLN A 448 -67.72 41.11 -19.98
N LEU A 449 -66.44 40.71 -20.14
CA LEU A 449 -65.28 41.38 -19.56
C LEU A 449 -64.53 42.28 -20.54
N ILE A 450 -64.82 42.19 -21.84
CA ILE A 450 -64.24 43.06 -22.86
C ILE A 450 -64.52 44.54 -22.55
N GLY A 451 -63.45 45.33 -22.45
CA GLY A 451 -63.49 46.77 -22.18
C GLY A 451 -63.71 47.13 -20.71
N LYS A 452 -63.77 46.16 -19.81
CA LYS A 452 -63.83 46.37 -18.36
C LYS A 452 -62.44 46.63 -17.78
N GLU A 453 -62.40 47.36 -16.68
CA GLU A 453 -61.18 47.90 -16.07
C GLU A 453 -60.68 46.98 -14.98
N ILE A 454 -59.36 46.99 -14.76
CA ILE A 454 -58.69 46.16 -13.76
C ILE A 454 -58.35 47.03 -12.54
N ASP A 455 -58.61 46.52 -11.33
CA ASP A 455 -58.31 47.22 -10.08
C ASP A 455 -56.85 47.03 -9.61
N ASP A 456 -56.48 47.71 -8.52
CA ASP A 456 -55.14 47.68 -7.91
C ASP A 456 -54.67 46.27 -7.51
N ASN A 457 -55.56 45.29 -7.44
CA ASN A 457 -55.25 43.91 -7.07
C ASN A 457 -55.22 42.96 -8.27
N GLY A 458 -55.49 43.44 -9.49
CA GLY A 458 -55.53 42.60 -10.71
C GLY A 458 -56.89 42.00 -11.03
N TYR A 459 -57.98 42.46 -10.41
CA TYR A 459 -59.34 41.99 -10.70
C TYR A 459 -60.05 42.86 -11.72
N VAL A 460 -60.79 42.22 -12.64
CA VAL A 460 -61.66 42.92 -13.58
C VAL A 460 -62.94 43.31 -12.85
N VAL A 461 -63.28 44.60 -12.85
CA VAL A 461 -64.42 45.16 -12.12
C VAL A 461 -65.53 45.70 -13.05
N ASP A 462 -66.77 45.64 -12.58
CA ASP A 462 -67.91 46.29 -13.23
C ASP A 462 -67.96 47.80 -12.92
N ASN A 463 -68.98 48.50 -13.43
CA ASN A 463 -69.13 49.95 -13.24
C ASN A 463 -69.47 50.33 -11.79
N ASP A 464 -69.87 49.35 -10.96
CA ASP A 464 -70.21 49.51 -9.55
C ASP A 464 -69.04 49.08 -8.63
N GLY A 465 -67.91 48.65 -9.22
CA GLY A 465 -66.69 48.24 -8.51
C GLY A 465 -66.70 46.79 -8.02
N ASN A 466 -67.63 45.95 -8.48
CA ASN A 466 -67.67 44.54 -8.11
C ASN A 466 -66.74 43.71 -8.99
N LYS A 467 -66.02 42.75 -8.39
CA LYS A 467 -65.20 41.75 -9.10
C LYS A 467 -66.09 40.89 -10.00
N ILE A 468 -65.80 40.90 -11.30
CA ILE A 468 -66.47 40.09 -12.34
C ILE A 468 -65.51 39.20 -13.13
N GLY A 469 -64.19 39.36 -12.95
CA GLY A 469 -63.16 38.50 -13.53
C GLY A 469 -61.78 38.75 -12.91
N GLU A 470 -60.77 38.03 -13.41
CA GLU A 470 -59.38 38.11 -12.91
C GLU A 470 -58.39 38.06 -14.07
N CYS A 471 -57.39 38.94 -14.01
CA CYS A 471 -56.31 39.00 -14.97
C CYS A 471 -54.99 38.70 -14.27
N THR A 472 -54.17 37.86 -14.88
CA THR A 472 -52.83 37.52 -14.40
C THR A 472 -51.80 38.20 -15.30
N LEU A 473 -50.75 38.76 -14.69
CA LEU A 473 -49.63 39.37 -15.40
C LEU A 473 -48.97 38.35 -16.33
N LEU A 474 -48.45 38.81 -17.46
CA LEU A 474 -47.82 37.93 -18.45
C LEU A 474 -46.67 37.13 -17.84
N GLU A 475 -45.89 37.76 -16.95
CA GLU A 475 -44.75 37.16 -16.24
C GLU A 475 -45.17 36.12 -15.18
N ASN A 476 -46.43 36.14 -14.73
CA ASN A 476 -46.97 35.24 -13.71
C ASN A 476 -47.97 34.22 -14.29
N LEU A 477 -48.20 34.24 -15.60
CA LEU A 477 -48.88 33.13 -16.26
C LEU A 477 -47.92 31.94 -16.19
N PRO A 478 -48.37 30.76 -15.74
CA PRO A 478 -47.55 29.56 -15.86
C PRO A 478 -47.16 29.42 -17.33
N GLU A 479 -45.86 29.39 -17.62
CA GLU A 479 -45.37 28.94 -18.91
C GLU A 479 -46.04 27.58 -19.19
N GLU A 480 -46.52 27.38 -20.42
CA GLU A 480 -47.06 26.08 -20.82
C GLU A 480 -46.06 25.01 -20.38
N GLU A 481 -46.51 24.11 -19.50
CA GLU A 481 -45.71 23.06 -18.89
C GLU A 481 -44.91 22.32 -19.97
N GLU A 482 -43.63 22.68 -20.13
CA GLU A 482 -42.65 21.69 -20.53
C GLU A 482 -42.63 20.72 -19.36
N GLU A 483 -43.08 19.50 -19.64
CA GLU A 483 -43.10 18.38 -18.70
C GLU A 483 -41.80 18.37 -17.89
N PRO A 484 -41.83 18.15 -16.56
CA PRO A 484 -40.59 18.02 -15.81
C PRO A 484 -39.76 16.93 -16.48
N GLU A 485 -38.54 17.28 -16.92
CA GLU A 485 -37.60 16.29 -17.40
C GLU A 485 -37.58 15.14 -16.39
N PRO A 486 -37.82 13.89 -16.80
CA PRO A 486 -37.75 12.78 -15.86
C PRO A 486 -36.34 12.81 -15.26
N GLU A 487 -36.25 12.75 -13.93
CA GLU A 487 -34.99 12.41 -13.25
C GLU A 487 -34.35 11.28 -14.04
N PRO A 488 -33.03 11.31 -14.33
CA PRO A 488 -32.42 10.31 -15.20
C PRO A 488 -32.71 8.93 -14.61
N GLU A 489 -33.68 8.22 -15.21
CA GLU A 489 -33.91 6.82 -14.94
C GLU A 489 -32.60 6.14 -15.34
N LEU A 490 -31.94 5.51 -14.36
CA LEU A 490 -30.76 4.69 -14.59
C LEU A 490 -31.03 3.86 -15.85
N SER A 491 -30.12 3.91 -16.81
CA SER A 491 -30.32 3.19 -18.06
C SER A 491 -30.55 1.70 -17.74
N PRO A 492 -31.27 0.94 -18.58
CA PRO A 492 -31.46 -0.49 -18.37
C PRO A 492 -30.14 -1.23 -18.08
N GLU A 493 -29.03 -0.76 -18.66
CA GLU A 493 -27.67 -1.26 -18.44
C GLU A 493 -27.12 -0.91 -17.04
N GLU A 494 -27.38 0.29 -16.53
CA GLU A 494 -26.97 0.69 -15.17
C GLU A 494 -27.80 0.01 -14.09
N LEU A 495 -29.10 -0.22 -14.35
CA LEU A 495 -29.97 -1.02 -13.47
C LEU A 495 -29.52 -2.47 -13.40
N GLU A 496 -29.23 -3.10 -14.53
CA GLU A 496 -28.69 -4.47 -14.57
C GLU A 496 -27.33 -4.56 -13.85
N LYS A 497 -26.47 -3.54 -14.00
CA LYS A 497 -25.19 -3.46 -13.29
C LYS A 497 -25.38 -3.36 -11.78
N GLN A 498 -26.29 -2.49 -11.30
CA GLN A 498 -26.59 -2.36 -9.88
C GLN A 498 -27.23 -3.62 -9.29
N GLU A 499 -28.14 -4.28 -10.01
CA GLU A 499 -28.74 -5.54 -9.57
C GLU A 499 -27.68 -6.64 -9.47
N LYS A 500 -26.77 -6.71 -10.43
CA LYS A 500 -25.64 -7.65 -10.43
C LYS A 500 -24.67 -7.37 -9.27
N GLU A 501 -24.33 -6.12 -9.02
CA GLU A 501 -23.51 -5.71 -7.86
C GLU A 501 -24.13 -6.10 -6.53
N LYS A 502 -25.45 -5.93 -6.40
CA LYS A 502 -26.19 -6.32 -5.22
C LYS A 502 -26.21 -7.84 -5.04
N GLN A 503 -26.39 -8.60 -6.12
CA GLN A 503 -26.35 -10.07 -6.09
C GLN A 503 -24.96 -10.59 -5.70
N ASP A 504 -23.90 -10.03 -6.27
CA ASP A 504 -22.51 -10.38 -5.94
C ASP A 504 -22.21 -10.10 -4.46
N ARG A 505 -22.64 -8.94 -3.95
CA ARG A 505 -22.48 -8.55 -2.55
C ARG A 505 -23.24 -9.49 -1.61
N ASP A 506 -24.49 -9.80 -1.91
CA ASP A 506 -25.31 -10.69 -1.08
C ASP A 506 -24.77 -12.12 -1.09
N LEU A 507 -24.19 -12.58 -2.20
CA LEU A 507 -23.50 -13.86 -2.26
C LEU A 507 -22.25 -13.87 -1.38
N ALA A 508 -21.38 -12.86 -1.50
CA ALA A 508 -20.17 -12.75 -0.67
C ALA A 508 -20.48 -12.79 0.83
N LYS A 509 -21.57 -12.12 1.26
CA LYS A 509 -22.07 -12.19 2.65
C LYS A 509 -22.45 -13.61 3.07
N ARG A 510 -23.14 -14.37 2.22
CA ARG A 510 -23.52 -15.76 2.51
C ARG A 510 -22.30 -16.67 2.59
N MET A 511 -21.31 -16.46 1.71
CA MET A 511 -20.05 -17.20 1.75
C MET A 511 -19.26 -16.90 3.03
N CYS A 512 -19.19 -15.62 3.46
CA CYS A 512 -18.59 -15.25 4.74
C CYS A 512 -19.27 -15.96 5.91
N ALA A 513 -20.60 -16.03 5.93
CA ALA A 513 -21.33 -16.70 7.01
C ALA A 513 -20.98 -18.19 7.12
N ILE A 514 -20.85 -18.91 5.98
CA ILE A 514 -20.45 -20.32 5.95
C ILE A 514 -19.01 -20.51 6.44
N LEU A 515 -18.08 -19.66 5.97
CA LEU A 515 -16.67 -19.74 6.38
C LEU A 515 -16.51 -19.44 7.86
N GLN A 516 -17.19 -18.42 8.39
CA GLN A 516 -17.15 -18.08 9.81
C GLN A 516 -17.67 -19.24 10.66
N GLN A 517 -18.83 -19.82 10.30
CA GLN A 517 -19.38 -20.97 11.03
C GLN A 517 -18.42 -22.17 11.03
N THR A 518 -17.75 -22.40 9.90
CA THR A 518 -16.76 -23.47 9.76
C THR A 518 -15.55 -23.20 10.64
N LEU A 519 -15.01 -21.98 10.61
CA LEU A 519 -13.88 -21.56 11.41
C LEU A 519 -14.15 -21.70 12.91
N ASP A 520 -15.31 -21.20 13.38
CA ASP A 520 -15.73 -21.27 14.78
C ASP A 520 -15.81 -22.72 15.29
N SER A 521 -16.09 -23.68 14.40
CA SER A 521 -16.23 -25.10 14.73
C SER A 521 -14.90 -25.88 14.59
N VAL A 522 -14.10 -25.58 13.56
CA VAL A 522 -12.81 -26.24 13.29
C VAL A 522 -11.73 -25.79 14.28
N GLN A 523 -11.69 -24.51 14.63
CA GLN A 523 -10.66 -23.95 15.50
C GLN A 523 -10.55 -24.63 16.88
N PRO A 524 -11.64 -24.89 17.64
CA PRO A 524 -11.53 -25.60 18.91
C PRO A 524 -11.04 -27.05 18.74
N ILE A 525 -11.40 -27.73 17.65
CA ILE A 525 -10.98 -29.11 17.38
C ILE A 525 -9.47 -29.14 17.04
N CYS A 526 -9.01 -28.22 16.19
CA CYS A 526 -7.58 -28.02 15.93
C CYS A 526 -6.78 -27.79 17.23
N LYS A 527 -7.30 -26.95 18.14
CA LYS A 527 -6.68 -26.74 19.47
C LYS A 527 -6.64 -28.02 20.30
N GLN A 528 -7.71 -28.82 20.30
CA GLN A 528 -7.74 -30.10 21.02
C GLN A 528 -6.76 -31.13 20.44
N ILE A 529 -6.63 -31.19 19.11
CA ILE A 529 -5.61 -32.02 18.43
C ILE A 529 -4.22 -31.64 18.95
N MET A 530 -3.90 -30.35 18.90
CA MET A 530 -2.60 -29.84 19.34
C MET A 530 -2.32 -30.10 20.82
N GLN A 531 -3.29 -29.85 21.70
CA GLN A 531 -3.14 -30.11 23.13
C GLN A 531 -2.83 -31.58 23.44
N ASN A 532 -3.49 -32.52 22.76
CA ASN A 532 -3.23 -33.95 22.95
C ASN A 532 -1.84 -34.35 22.44
N ILE A 533 -1.43 -33.83 21.29
CA ILE A 533 -0.10 -34.08 20.71
C ILE A 533 1.01 -33.47 21.57
N GLU A 534 0.86 -32.22 22.00
CA GLU A 534 1.82 -31.52 22.87
C GLU A 534 1.98 -32.24 24.21
N LYS A 535 0.87 -32.66 24.81
CA LYS A 535 0.89 -33.45 26.04
C LYS A 535 1.68 -34.74 25.86
N ALA A 536 1.42 -35.47 24.77
CA ALA A 536 2.16 -36.70 24.47
C ALA A 536 3.65 -36.43 24.21
N ASN A 537 4.00 -35.33 23.53
CA ASN A 537 5.39 -34.96 23.28
C ASN A 537 6.16 -34.56 24.55
N GLN A 538 5.45 -34.11 25.59
CA GLN A 538 6.04 -33.79 26.91
C GLN A 538 6.13 -35.01 27.84
N THR A 539 5.44 -36.12 27.52
CA THR A 539 5.49 -37.35 28.31
C THR A 539 6.82 -38.09 28.07
N PRO A 540 7.51 -38.57 29.13
CA PRO A 540 8.69 -39.42 28.99
C PRO A 540 8.43 -40.64 28.10
N LYS A 541 9.41 -41.03 27.26
CA LYS A 541 9.24 -42.07 26.23
C LYS A 541 8.87 -43.46 26.79
N ASP A 542 9.22 -43.73 28.04
CA ASP A 542 8.91 -44.96 28.77
C ASP A 542 7.49 -44.99 29.32
N GLU A 543 6.85 -43.83 29.49
CA GLU A 543 5.47 -43.67 29.96
C GLU A 543 4.49 -43.30 28.83
N LEU A 544 4.99 -43.01 27.62
CA LEU A 544 4.21 -42.59 26.47
C LEU A 544 3.41 -43.76 25.86
N ASP A 545 2.09 -43.66 25.92
CA ASP A 545 1.17 -44.55 25.17
C ASP A 545 0.82 -43.92 23.81
N GLU A 546 1.56 -44.31 22.77
CA GLU A 546 1.30 -43.86 21.39
C GLU A 546 -0.04 -44.37 20.84
N GLU A 547 -0.55 -45.52 21.31
CA GLU A 547 -1.82 -46.08 20.85
C GLU A 547 -3.00 -45.28 21.41
N GLU A 548 -2.92 -44.88 22.68
CA GLU A 548 -3.89 -43.97 23.31
C GLU A 548 -3.91 -42.59 22.65
N LEU A 549 -2.72 -42.05 22.29
CA LEU A 549 -2.62 -40.80 21.54
C LEU A 549 -3.37 -40.91 20.21
N VAL A 550 -3.10 -41.96 19.43
CA VAL A 550 -3.77 -42.18 18.13
C VAL A 550 -5.28 -42.31 18.32
N LYS A 551 -5.72 -43.06 19.32
CA LYS A 551 -7.14 -43.28 19.62
C LYS A 551 -7.87 -41.97 19.97
N THR A 552 -7.17 -41.02 20.56
CA THR A 552 -7.71 -39.71 20.95
C THR A 552 -7.67 -38.70 19.79
N VAL A 553 -6.57 -38.64 19.04
CA VAL A 553 -6.35 -37.62 18.01
C VAL A 553 -7.04 -37.95 16.69
N LYS A 554 -7.06 -39.22 16.29
CA LYS A 554 -7.70 -39.66 15.04
C LYS A 554 -9.16 -39.18 14.87
N PRO A 555 -10.07 -39.40 15.84
CA PRO A 555 -11.46 -38.95 15.68
C PRO A 555 -11.58 -37.43 15.56
N LEU A 556 -10.70 -36.66 16.22
CA LEU A 556 -10.69 -35.20 16.11
C LEU A 556 -10.27 -34.74 14.70
N ILE A 557 -9.29 -35.40 14.08
CA ILE A 557 -8.90 -35.13 12.70
C ILE A 557 -10.05 -35.46 11.74
N GLU A 558 -10.73 -36.59 11.93
CA GLU A 558 -11.88 -36.99 11.11
C GLU A 558 -13.06 -36.03 11.26
N GLU A 559 -13.31 -35.52 12.47
CA GLU A 559 -14.35 -34.52 12.75
C GLU A 559 -14.05 -33.17 12.07
N ALA A 560 -12.82 -32.66 12.21
CA ALA A 560 -12.37 -31.46 11.52
C ALA A 560 -12.45 -31.61 9.99
N ALA A 561 -12.09 -32.77 9.45
CA ALA A 561 -12.19 -33.07 8.03
C ALA A 561 -13.65 -33.08 7.54
N SER A 562 -14.58 -33.63 8.32
CA SER A 562 -16.01 -33.63 7.99
C SER A 562 -16.55 -32.21 7.85
N MET A 563 -16.23 -31.32 8.79
CA MET A 563 -16.68 -29.93 8.75
C MET A 563 -16.13 -29.16 7.56
N LEU A 564 -14.86 -29.39 7.19
CA LEU A 564 -14.27 -28.80 5.98
C LEU A 564 -14.95 -29.34 4.70
N GLN A 565 -15.32 -30.62 4.65
CA GLN A 565 -16.09 -31.18 3.52
C GLN A 565 -17.51 -30.59 3.43
N GLU A 566 -18.17 -30.38 4.56
CA GLU A 566 -19.49 -29.73 4.61
C GLU A 566 -19.41 -28.28 4.14
N CYS A 567 -18.41 -27.53 4.61
CA CYS A 567 -18.13 -26.16 4.18
C CYS A 567 -17.96 -26.07 2.66
N LYS A 568 -17.07 -26.90 2.11
CA LYS A 568 -16.86 -27.03 0.65
C LYS A 568 -18.18 -27.30 -0.08
N GLY A 569 -18.97 -28.26 0.41
CA GLY A 569 -20.26 -28.62 -0.20
C GLY A 569 -21.24 -27.43 -0.21
N ALA A 570 -21.31 -26.70 0.90
CA ALA A 570 -22.18 -25.54 1.05
C ALA A 570 -21.74 -24.36 0.15
N LEU A 571 -20.44 -24.09 0.06
CA LEU A 571 -19.91 -23.05 -0.84
C LEU A 571 -20.17 -23.39 -2.32
N ARG A 572 -20.01 -24.66 -2.72
CA ARG A 572 -20.31 -25.12 -4.08
C ARG A 572 -21.81 -25.07 -4.40
N ALA A 573 -22.68 -25.24 -3.41
CA ALA A 573 -24.12 -25.11 -3.58
C ALA A 573 -24.56 -23.64 -3.75
N LEU A 574 -23.81 -22.70 -3.16
CA LEU A 574 -24.05 -21.26 -3.32
C LEU A 574 -23.60 -20.73 -4.68
N ASP A 575 -22.46 -21.20 -5.20
CA ASP A 575 -21.96 -20.86 -6.53
C ASP A 575 -21.71 -22.13 -7.37
N PRO A 576 -22.77 -22.76 -7.92
CA PRO A 576 -22.65 -24.01 -8.67
C PRO A 576 -22.01 -23.85 -10.05
N THR A 577 -22.07 -22.65 -10.63
CA THR A 577 -21.53 -22.30 -11.95
C THR A 577 -20.11 -21.73 -11.88
N GLY A 578 -19.66 -21.29 -10.70
CA GLY A 578 -18.39 -20.57 -10.54
C GLY A 578 -18.44 -19.17 -11.16
N GLU A 579 -19.64 -18.65 -11.39
CA GLU A 579 -19.86 -17.37 -12.07
C GLU A 579 -19.33 -16.21 -11.25
N VAL A 580 -19.37 -16.33 -9.92
CA VAL A 580 -18.91 -15.25 -9.05
C VAL A 580 -17.39 -15.23 -9.01
N ALA A 581 -16.79 -16.42 -8.99
CA ALA A 581 -15.37 -16.60 -9.24
C ALA A 581 -14.95 -15.96 -10.58
N ALA A 582 -15.75 -16.13 -11.63
CA ALA A 582 -15.49 -15.53 -12.94
C ALA A 582 -15.73 -14.00 -12.99
N THR A 583 -16.76 -13.46 -12.32
CA THR A 583 -17.03 -12.01 -12.28
C THR A 583 -16.09 -11.25 -11.35
N ALA A 584 -15.65 -11.84 -10.26
CA ALA A 584 -14.65 -11.23 -9.40
C ALA A 584 -13.27 -11.18 -10.09
N LYS A 585 -12.93 -12.20 -10.90
CA LYS A 585 -11.78 -12.15 -11.82
C LYS A 585 -11.88 -11.01 -12.86
N ALA A 586 -13.09 -10.68 -13.31
CA ALA A 586 -13.32 -9.55 -14.22
C ALA A 586 -13.25 -8.18 -13.53
N ARG A 587 -13.44 -8.11 -12.21
CA ARG A 587 -13.34 -6.89 -11.39
C ARG A 587 -11.96 -6.66 -10.78
N ASP A 588 -11.16 -7.72 -10.61
CA ASP A 588 -9.77 -7.64 -10.11
C ASP A 588 -8.84 -6.83 -11.05
N ALA A 589 -9.20 -6.73 -12.34
CA ALA A 589 -8.50 -5.86 -13.29
C ALA A 589 -8.74 -4.35 -13.07
N ALA A 590 -9.57 -3.98 -12.08
CA ALA A 590 -9.94 -2.60 -11.75
C ALA A 590 -9.63 -2.20 -10.28
N HIS A 591 -8.96 -3.05 -9.50
CA HIS A 591 -8.52 -2.75 -8.11
C HIS A 591 -9.60 -2.26 -7.11
N GLU A 592 -10.88 -2.57 -7.35
CA GLU A 592 -12.00 -2.20 -6.46
C GLU A 592 -12.61 -3.45 -5.79
N ALA A 593 -12.05 -3.88 -4.65
CA ALA A 593 -12.64 -4.94 -3.83
C ALA A 593 -13.70 -4.37 -2.86
N THR A 594 -14.88 -4.98 -2.81
CA THR A 594 -15.93 -4.60 -1.84
C THR A 594 -15.53 -4.98 -0.41
N PRO A 595 -16.05 -4.30 0.64
CA PRO A 595 -15.78 -4.66 2.03
C PRO A 595 -16.11 -6.13 2.35
N GLU A 596 -17.17 -6.67 1.74
CA GLU A 596 -17.57 -8.07 1.91
C GLU A 596 -16.55 -9.06 1.29
N GLN A 597 -15.96 -8.72 0.15
CA GLN A 597 -14.88 -9.50 -0.48
C GLN A 597 -13.61 -9.48 0.36
N TYR A 598 -13.24 -8.33 0.96
CA TYR A 598 -12.13 -8.25 1.89
C TYR A 598 -12.37 -9.09 3.16
N SER A 599 -13.60 -9.07 3.70
CA SER A 599 -13.99 -9.94 4.82
C SER A 599 -13.88 -11.42 4.45
N LEU A 600 -14.29 -11.81 3.24
CA LEU A 600 -14.20 -13.18 2.74
C LEU A 600 -12.75 -13.65 2.65
N ALA A 601 -11.85 -12.80 2.15
CA ALA A 601 -10.41 -13.04 2.09
C ALA A 601 -9.81 -13.35 3.47
N ASN A 602 -10.15 -12.53 4.48
CA ASN A 602 -9.63 -12.68 5.83
C ASN A 602 -10.09 -13.99 6.49
N LEU A 603 -11.37 -14.35 6.35
CA LEU A 603 -11.89 -15.61 6.87
C LEU A 603 -11.22 -16.83 6.23
N LEU A 604 -10.99 -16.77 4.91
CA LEU A 604 -10.28 -17.82 4.19
C LEU A 604 -8.83 -17.96 4.68
N LYS A 605 -8.15 -16.84 4.91
CA LYS A 605 -6.80 -16.80 5.48
C LYS A 605 -6.75 -17.43 6.87
N GLU A 606 -7.66 -17.03 7.77
CA GLU A 606 -7.71 -17.54 9.14
C GLU A 606 -8.00 -19.05 9.21
N LEU A 607 -8.93 -19.54 8.38
CA LEU A 607 -9.22 -20.97 8.26
C LEU A 607 -8.01 -21.74 7.74
N THR A 608 -7.34 -21.20 6.72
CA THR A 608 -6.13 -21.79 6.14
C THR A 608 -5.02 -21.87 7.18
N GLN A 609 -4.73 -20.76 7.86
CA GLN A 609 -3.70 -20.69 8.89
C GLN A 609 -3.98 -21.70 10.01
N THR A 610 -5.19 -21.72 10.54
CA THR A 610 -5.58 -22.63 11.64
C THR A 610 -5.34 -24.10 11.29
N VAL A 611 -5.76 -24.53 10.10
CA VAL A 611 -5.65 -25.93 9.68
C VAL A 611 -4.20 -26.29 9.33
N VAL A 612 -3.50 -25.42 8.60
CA VAL A 612 -2.12 -25.64 8.16
C VAL A 612 -1.16 -25.70 9.35
N GLU A 613 -1.23 -24.73 10.27
CA GLU A 613 -0.40 -24.72 11.48
C GLU A 613 -0.61 -25.98 12.31
N THR A 614 -1.86 -26.45 12.42
CA THR A 614 -2.19 -27.70 13.13
C THR A 614 -1.52 -28.91 12.47
N ILE A 615 -1.54 -29.00 11.13
CA ILE A 615 -0.91 -30.09 10.39
C ILE A 615 0.60 -30.07 10.58
N ASP A 616 1.24 -28.92 10.43
CA ASP A 616 2.69 -28.79 10.46
C ASP A 616 3.26 -29.03 11.85
N GLN A 617 2.68 -28.36 12.85
CA GLN A 617 3.09 -28.56 14.25
C GLN A 617 2.77 -29.99 14.69
N GLY A 618 1.61 -30.53 14.31
CA GLY A 618 1.23 -31.92 14.58
C GLY A 618 2.26 -32.91 14.03
N ARG A 619 2.66 -32.77 12.75
CA ARG A 619 3.70 -33.60 12.12
C ARG A 619 5.06 -33.49 12.80
N ARG A 620 5.46 -32.26 13.18
CA ARG A 620 6.73 -32.00 13.86
C ARG A 620 6.80 -32.65 15.24
N LEU A 621 5.74 -32.51 16.03
CA LEU A 621 5.69 -33.01 17.41
C LEU A 621 5.60 -34.54 17.49
N ILE A 622 5.02 -35.21 16.49
CA ILE A 622 4.98 -36.69 16.44
C ILE A 622 6.18 -37.30 15.71
N ALA A 623 7.18 -36.51 15.30
CA ALA A 623 8.29 -36.98 14.47
C ALA A 623 9.08 -38.13 15.11
N ASP A 624 9.21 -38.09 16.44
CA ASP A 624 9.91 -39.07 17.29
C ASP A 624 8.99 -40.15 17.89
N MET A 625 7.75 -40.28 17.41
CA MET A 625 6.73 -41.26 17.85
C MET A 625 6.39 -42.22 16.69
N PRO A 626 7.10 -43.36 16.54
CA PRO A 626 7.00 -44.19 15.33
C PRO A 626 5.60 -44.75 15.03
N HIS A 627 4.85 -45.15 16.07
CA HIS A 627 3.51 -45.69 15.92
C HIS A 627 2.51 -44.57 15.62
N ALA A 628 2.53 -43.48 16.39
CA ALA A 628 1.65 -42.34 16.19
C ALA A 628 1.87 -41.68 14.82
N LYS A 629 3.14 -41.47 14.43
CA LYS A 629 3.51 -40.96 13.10
C LYS A 629 2.95 -41.82 11.98
N LYS A 630 3.05 -43.15 12.08
CA LYS A 630 2.54 -44.07 11.06
C LYS A 630 1.02 -44.02 10.92
N GLN A 631 0.30 -43.84 12.02
CA GLN A 631 -1.17 -43.84 12.04
C GLN A 631 -1.78 -42.46 11.72
N LEU A 632 -1.16 -41.37 12.18
CA LEU A 632 -1.70 -40.00 12.05
C LEU A 632 -1.25 -39.31 10.76
N ASN A 633 -0.04 -39.57 10.24
CA ASN A 633 0.45 -38.89 9.04
C ASN A 633 -0.48 -39.00 7.81
N PRO A 634 -1.08 -40.17 7.53
CA PRO A 634 -2.03 -40.29 6.42
C PRO A 634 -3.29 -39.46 6.61
N LEU A 635 -3.70 -39.18 7.85
CA LEU A 635 -4.96 -38.49 8.16
C LEU A 635 -4.87 -36.98 7.92
N TRP A 636 -3.68 -36.38 7.95
CA TRP A 636 -3.51 -34.95 7.66
C TRP A 636 -4.01 -34.56 6.27
N ALA A 637 -3.96 -35.49 5.31
CA ALA A 637 -4.49 -35.27 3.96
C ALA A 637 -6.01 -34.99 3.97
N LEU A 638 -6.75 -35.59 4.92
CA LEU A 638 -8.19 -35.39 5.09
C LEU A 638 -8.54 -33.94 5.45
N LEU A 639 -7.60 -33.20 6.04
CA LEU A 639 -7.76 -31.78 6.36
C LEU A 639 -7.29 -30.89 5.20
N SER A 640 -6.11 -31.18 4.63
CA SER A 640 -5.53 -30.33 3.59
C SER A 640 -6.33 -30.36 2.27
N GLU A 641 -6.83 -31.52 1.84
CA GLU A 641 -7.55 -31.66 0.57
C GLU A 641 -8.85 -30.81 0.48
N PRO A 642 -9.81 -30.91 1.42
CA PRO A 642 -10.99 -30.06 1.40
C PRO A 642 -10.65 -28.59 1.59
N LEU A 643 -9.64 -28.26 2.42
CA LEU A 643 -9.17 -26.89 2.59
C LEU A 643 -8.72 -26.28 1.26
N PHE A 644 -7.88 -26.98 0.49
CA PHE A 644 -7.49 -26.50 -0.84
C PHE A 644 -8.65 -26.38 -1.81
N GLN A 645 -9.66 -27.26 -1.72
CA GLN A 645 -10.85 -27.17 -2.55
C GLN A 645 -11.74 -25.98 -2.17
N ILE A 646 -11.82 -25.63 -0.87
CA ILE A 646 -12.45 -24.39 -0.41
C ILE A 646 -11.69 -23.19 -0.95
N ILE A 647 -10.35 -23.18 -0.82
CA ILE A 647 -9.51 -22.11 -1.35
C ILE A 647 -9.63 -22.02 -2.87
N ALA A 648 -9.80 -23.11 -3.61
CA ALA A 648 -10.02 -23.04 -5.05
C ALA A 648 -11.41 -22.48 -5.39
N ALA A 649 -12.45 -22.90 -4.66
CA ALA A 649 -13.81 -22.39 -4.87
C ALA A 649 -13.93 -20.90 -4.54
N VAL A 650 -13.23 -20.45 -3.49
CA VAL A 650 -13.28 -19.07 -3.00
C VAL A 650 -12.17 -18.20 -3.63
N GLY A 651 -10.98 -18.73 -3.88
CA GLY A 651 -9.81 -18.01 -4.38
C GLY A 651 -9.88 -17.70 -5.88
N LEU A 652 -10.76 -18.36 -6.63
CA LEU A 652 -11.18 -17.84 -7.92
C LEU A 652 -11.97 -16.51 -7.78
N LEU A 653 -12.51 -16.17 -6.60
CA LEU A 653 -13.17 -14.87 -6.34
C LEU A 653 -12.18 -13.74 -6.04
N LEU A 654 -10.92 -14.04 -5.74
CA LEU A 654 -9.99 -13.09 -5.16
C LEU A 654 -8.58 -13.46 -5.65
N THR A 655 -8.26 -13.15 -6.91
CA THR A 655 -6.98 -13.55 -7.51
C THR A 655 -5.78 -12.99 -6.73
N GLY A 656 -5.97 -11.90 -5.98
CA GLY A 656 -4.99 -11.39 -5.00
C GLY A 656 -4.74 -12.28 -3.78
N VAL A 657 -5.69 -13.14 -3.39
CA VAL A 657 -5.55 -14.04 -2.23
C VAL A 657 -4.76 -15.30 -2.57
N LEU A 658 -4.72 -15.74 -3.83
CA LEU A 658 -3.86 -16.85 -4.25
C LEU A 658 -2.38 -16.49 -4.13
N GLY A 659 -1.98 -15.26 -4.45
CA GLY A 659 -0.63 -14.75 -4.21
C GLY A 659 -0.28 -14.65 -2.73
N LEU A 660 -1.23 -14.17 -1.90
CA LEU A 660 -1.05 -14.10 -0.45
C LEU A 660 -1.00 -15.48 0.21
N VAL A 661 -1.85 -16.41 -0.21
CA VAL A 661 -1.87 -17.78 0.29
C VAL A 661 -0.64 -18.55 -0.21
N SER A 662 -0.19 -18.35 -1.44
CA SER A 662 1.05 -18.96 -1.94
C SER A 662 2.29 -18.42 -1.20
N ASN A 663 2.43 -17.10 -1.03
CA ASN A 663 3.55 -16.52 -0.28
C ASN A 663 3.53 -16.90 1.21
N LEU A 664 2.33 -17.07 1.80
CA LEU A 664 2.18 -17.53 3.18
C LEU A 664 2.54 -19.03 3.32
N LEU A 665 2.17 -19.86 2.35
CA LEU A 665 2.50 -21.29 2.33
C LEU A 665 3.97 -21.56 1.97
N ASP A 666 4.57 -20.74 1.12
CA ASP A 666 6.01 -20.76 0.84
C ASP A 666 6.82 -20.28 2.07
N GLY A 667 6.33 -19.26 2.79
CA GLY A 667 6.91 -18.80 4.06
C GLY A 667 6.81 -19.80 5.22
N LEU A 668 5.90 -20.78 5.13
CA LEU A 668 5.75 -21.89 6.09
C LEU A 668 6.50 -23.16 5.67
N GLY A 669 7.24 -23.15 4.55
CA GLY A 669 8.00 -24.31 4.07
C GLY A 669 7.15 -25.41 3.41
N LEU A 670 5.91 -25.08 3.03
CA LEU A 670 4.93 -26.01 2.48
C LEU A 670 4.77 -25.94 0.95
N GLY A 671 5.51 -25.06 0.28
CA GLY A 671 5.45 -24.87 -1.18
C GLY A 671 5.58 -26.16 -2.00
N GLY A 672 6.39 -27.12 -1.54
CA GLY A 672 6.58 -28.42 -2.21
C GLY A 672 5.36 -29.35 -2.12
N LEU A 673 4.60 -29.31 -1.02
CA LEU A 673 3.40 -30.12 -0.82
C LEU A 673 2.22 -29.59 -1.66
N VAL A 674 2.13 -28.27 -1.77
CA VAL A 674 1.15 -27.56 -2.61
C VAL A 674 1.42 -27.86 -4.09
N ARG A 675 2.68 -27.77 -4.55
CA ARG A 675 3.06 -28.07 -5.95
C ARG A 675 2.81 -29.53 -6.34
N GLY A 676 3.13 -30.48 -5.46
CA GLY A 676 2.92 -31.91 -5.72
C GLY A 676 1.44 -32.32 -5.83
N LEU A 677 0.55 -31.64 -5.09
CA LEU A 677 -0.89 -31.90 -5.12
C LEU A 677 -1.60 -31.14 -6.25
N LEU A 678 -1.19 -29.90 -6.55
CA LEU A 678 -1.67 -29.14 -7.71
C LEU A 678 -1.37 -29.90 -9.02
N GLY A 679 -0.16 -30.47 -9.15
CA GLY A 679 0.24 -31.35 -10.25
C GLY A 679 -0.57 -32.64 -10.40
N SER A 680 -1.18 -33.13 -9.30
CA SER A 680 -2.00 -34.35 -9.31
C SER A 680 -3.47 -34.10 -9.67
N LEU A 681 -3.93 -32.86 -9.55
CA LEU A 681 -5.30 -32.42 -9.84
C LEU A 681 -5.44 -31.82 -11.25
N GLY A 682 -4.34 -31.68 -12.00
CA GLY A 682 -4.33 -31.19 -13.39
C GLY A 682 -4.60 -29.69 -13.51
N ILE A 683 -4.39 -28.92 -12.43
CA ILE A 683 -4.58 -27.47 -12.38
C ILE A 683 -3.43 -26.76 -13.13
N ASP A 684 -2.29 -27.41 -13.24
CA ASP A 684 -1.14 -27.14 -14.11
C ASP A 684 -1.55 -26.96 -15.58
N LYS A 685 -2.55 -27.69 -16.09
CA LYS A 685 -3.09 -27.47 -17.44
C LYS A 685 -4.01 -26.24 -17.56
N VAL A 686 -4.62 -25.85 -16.45
CA VAL A 686 -5.42 -24.62 -16.36
C VAL A 686 -4.48 -23.41 -16.28
N LEU A 687 -3.35 -23.54 -15.58
CA LEU A 687 -2.27 -22.55 -15.50
C LEU A 687 -1.52 -22.38 -16.83
N GLU A 688 -1.27 -23.46 -17.59
CA GLU A 688 -0.75 -23.39 -18.97
C GLU A 688 -1.73 -22.67 -19.92
N GLY A 689 -3.04 -22.85 -19.73
CA GLY A 689 -4.09 -22.15 -20.49
C GLY A 689 -4.20 -20.65 -20.18
N PHE A 690 -3.59 -20.18 -19.09
CA PHE A 690 -3.54 -18.76 -18.69
C PHE A 690 -2.22 -18.05 -19.08
N GLY A 691 -1.35 -18.69 -19.88
CA GLY A 691 -0.10 -18.07 -20.33
C GLY A 691 0.98 -17.92 -19.25
N LEU A 692 0.79 -18.56 -18.10
CA LEU A 692 1.73 -18.56 -16.97
C LEU A 692 2.81 -19.66 -17.07
N GLY A 693 2.90 -20.36 -18.20
CA GLY A 693 3.90 -21.41 -18.44
C GLY A 693 5.36 -20.92 -18.34
N THR A 694 5.61 -19.62 -18.40
CA THR A 694 6.95 -19.02 -18.26
C THR A 694 7.40 -18.84 -16.81
N LEU A 695 6.48 -18.91 -15.83
CA LEU A 695 6.81 -18.82 -14.40
C LEU A 695 7.13 -20.18 -13.76
N THR A 696 6.68 -21.28 -14.36
CA THR A 696 7.02 -22.64 -13.91
C THR A 696 8.45 -23.06 -14.28
N ASP A 697 9.00 -22.50 -15.37
CA ASP A 697 10.40 -22.72 -15.79
C ASP A 697 11.39 -21.85 -15.01
N ALA A 698 11.01 -20.63 -14.62
CA ALA A 698 11.84 -19.74 -13.81
C ALA A 698 11.96 -20.18 -12.34
N LEU A 699 11.12 -21.12 -11.88
CA LEU A 699 11.07 -21.65 -10.50
C LEU A 699 11.44 -23.13 -10.40
N GLY A 700 12.00 -23.72 -11.46
CA GLY A 700 12.59 -25.07 -11.42
C GLY A 700 11.60 -26.21 -11.20
N LEU A 701 10.36 -26.11 -11.71
CA LEU A 701 9.32 -27.14 -11.56
C LEU A 701 9.00 -27.90 -12.86
N GLY A 702 9.90 -27.85 -13.84
CA GLY A 702 9.85 -28.73 -15.01
C GLY A 702 10.16 -30.18 -14.63
N GLY A 703 9.12 -30.96 -14.32
CA GLY A 703 9.24 -32.40 -14.10
C GLY A 703 9.70 -33.13 -15.38
N SER A 704 10.74 -33.93 -15.23
CA SER A 704 11.21 -34.92 -16.19
C SER A 704 10.06 -35.81 -16.70
N LYS A 705 9.95 -35.94 -18.02
CA LYS A 705 9.46 -37.17 -18.65
C LYS A 705 10.62 -37.89 -19.31
#